data_AF-A0A932MND2-F1
#
_entry.id   AF-A0A932MND2-F1
#
_cell.length_a   1.000
_cell.length_b   1.000
_cell.length_c   1.000
_cell.angle_alpha   90.00
_cell.angle_beta   90.00
_cell.angle_gamma   90.00
#
_symmetry.space_group_name_H-M   'P 1'
#
loop_
_entity.id
_entity.type
_entity.pdbx_description
1 polymer ?
#
loop_
_entity_poly.entity_id
_entity_poly.type
_entity_poly.pdbx_seq_one_letter_code
_entity_poly.pdbx_strand_id
1 'polypeptide(L)'
;MAGPVSVDGLISGLDTKSIIEQLVALQASRVAKLQAKQADQTEKVALFQTLQANYLSVRTAAASLKSPSLFDQRSVSSSDTDILTATASATAAVGSHQLVVKQLAKKNQYVSNRFSDTNATTLGSGTLTITVGTGASAVSTAITIDNSNNTLDGIAAAINGSGAKVTASIIKVDSSSAPYQLTVTAKEGGAGNAVTITQTAGIKTSVTGEVLGKGAAASTQDTDDLNAKTYALRHIPNANTTTVKVNGVAQAEGIAATLTAQDTGGTLLASTQYHYVVAAVVGGVETVVSGISSVTTPTGANDNSVQVQFGDVQNATEYRIYRISDAQAGTPGSPVLADFTGQNSRIGTVSDNGSATFTFTDTNQAQTAALTTTTTGAYTLDETTGAVAFFADQTLTVTADYEYDLEFKQSQAAQDAIIEFGAGANAVTIRKSSNEISDVIEGVTLSLKKEDAAATIIVEVKRSTLGVTGSVQSLLDAINDTEAFIQENSFFDAETNATGPLFSDFNLFTTRSRVSEILTGVVKSIAPGKIRALSEAGISLSPDTGRYTLDTAKFSSLLASKPDELRDLFASVATATDTDIQALAFSAKTKTSSSLGYAVQITQAATRAEDVGAQNVSGGLTQNETLTITAGGLTASASLTSGMTAQDAVTAINTTLKNAGITDVSASFNSSTGKITLIHAKYGLKHSFKVKSTVASGTAGSSGLGSTVANTEATFTGQDVKGTIGGEAATGEGQTLTGDSGNTSTDGLQILVKITPAQLTAQGASQGVVTVSRGIATQLDELLGFLTDQNQDGPIQAAIDEANSRVSDLKSQIDAVNARIAREQARLSEEFTRLEQALGTLQTTSQFLSRQLAQINANASNFGKR
;
A
#
# COMPACT_ATOMS: atom_id res chain seq x y z
N MET A 1 -16.70 -63.76 37.66
CA MET A 1 -16.23 -64.90 38.47
C MET A 1 -16.02 -64.39 39.89
N ALA A 2 -16.68 -65.00 40.88
CA ALA A 2 -16.52 -64.65 42.29
C ALA A 2 -15.05 -64.86 42.69
N GLY A 3 -14.40 -63.83 43.23
CA GLY A 3 -13.03 -63.96 43.73
C GLY A 3 -12.99 -64.98 44.86
N PRO A 4 -12.03 -65.91 44.90
CA PRO A 4 -11.89 -66.82 46.02
C PRO A 4 -11.55 -65.98 47.26
N VAL A 5 -12.38 -66.10 48.29
CA VAL A 5 -12.14 -65.51 49.61
C VAL A 5 -10.89 -66.19 50.18
N SER A 6 -9.74 -65.51 50.11
CA SER A 6 -8.52 -65.94 50.80
C SER A 6 -8.71 -65.70 52.30
N VAL A 7 -8.92 -66.77 53.04
CA VAL A 7 -9.03 -66.72 54.50
C VAL A 7 -7.61 -66.70 55.06
N ASP A 8 -7.17 -65.51 55.48
CA ASP A 8 -5.82 -65.24 55.97
C ASP A 8 -5.53 -65.99 57.28
N GLY A 9 -4.49 -66.83 57.28
CA GLY A 9 -3.77 -67.37 58.45
C GLY A 9 -4.59 -67.97 59.60
N LEU A 10 -5.89 -68.21 59.44
CA LEU A 10 -6.82 -68.48 60.56
C LEU A 10 -6.53 -69.82 61.27
N ILE A 11 -5.86 -70.75 60.59
CA ILE A 11 -5.57 -72.10 61.11
C ILE A 11 -4.09 -72.23 61.50
N SER A 12 -3.18 -71.63 60.74
CA SER A 12 -1.73 -71.70 60.99
C SER A 12 -1.17 -70.59 61.89
N GLY A 13 -1.84 -69.43 61.96
CA GLY A 13 -1.34 -68.21 62.59
C GLY A 13 -0.28 -67.45 61.79
N LEU A 14 -0.02 -67.83 60.53
CA LEU A 14 0.98 -67.20 59.66
C LEU A 14 0.37 -66.06 58.83
N ASP A 15 1.04 -64.90 58.80
CA ASP A 15 0.73 -63.80 57.87
C ASP A 15 1.27 -64.14 56.47
N THR A 16 0.52 -65.00 55.79
CA THR A 16 0.88 -65.51 54.46
C THR A 16 0.96 -64.40 53.42
N LYS A 17 0.19 -63.31 53.58
CA LYS A 17 0.22 -62.15 52.69
C LYS A 17 1.55 -61.40 52.80
N SER A 18 2.01 -61.10 54.01
CA SER A 18 3.29 -60.44 54.25
C SER A 18 4.48 -61.27 53.74
N ILE A 19 4.42 -62.60 53.88
CA ILE A 19 5.46 -63.51 53.36
C ILE A 19 5.49 -63.49 51.82
N ILE A 20 4.34 -63.53 51.15
CA ILE A 20 4.25 -63.42 49.68
C ILE A 20 4.77 -62.05 49.21
N GLU A 21 4.40 -60.97 49.90
CA GLU A 21 4.87 -59.61 49.59
C GLU A 21 6.39 -59.48 49.74
N GLN A 22 6.98 -60.03 50.81
CA GLN A 22 8.43 -60.03 51.02
C GLN A 22 9.18 -60.85 49.98
N LEU A 23 8.64 -62.00 49.54
CA LEU A 23 9.24 -62.83 48.49
C LEU A 23 9.22 -62.14 47.12
N VAL A 24 8.17 -61.36 46.85
CA VAL A 24 8.03 -60.59 45.59
C VAL A 24 8.85 -59.30 45.61
N ALA A 25 9.17 -58.75 46.78
CA ALA A 25 9.91 -57.49 46.93
C ALA A 25 11.28 -57.49 46.19
N LEU A 26 12.00 -58.61 46.15
CA LEU A 26 13.26 -58.72 45.39
C LEU A 26 13.05 -58.55 43.88
N GLN A 27 11.95 -59.09 43.33
CA GLN A 27 11.61 -58.95 41.92
C GLN A 27 11.11 -57.53 41.61
N ALA A 28 10.39 -56.90 42.54
CA ALA A 28 9.99 -55.49 42.44
C ALA A 28 11.19 -54.54 42.39
N SER A 29 12.25 -54.80 43.17
CA SER A 29 13.51 -54.03 43.09
C SER A 29 14.19 -54.14 41.71
N ARG A 30 14.09 -55.29 41.05
CA ARG A 30 14.60 -55.49 39.68
C ARG A 30 13.80 -54.69 38.65
N VAL A 31 12.47 -54.64 38.80
CA VAL A 31 11.60 -53.81 37.96
C VAL A 31 11.94 -52.33 38.14
N ALA A 32 12.12 -51.86 39.38
CA ALA A 32 12.52 -50.47 39.66
C ALA A 32 13.83 -50.08 38.95
N LYS A 33 14.83 -50.98 38.93
CA LYS A 33 16.08 -50.76 38.18
C LYS A 33 15.89 -50.69 36.67
N LEU A 34 15.01 -51.51 36.10
CA LEU A 34 14.70 -51.47 34.67
C LEU A 34 13.88 -50.22 34.31
N GLN A 35 12.96 -49.80 35.18
CA GLN A 35 12.20 -48.56 35.03
C GLN A 35 13.09 -47.34 35.10
N ALA A 36 14.06 -47.30 36.02
CA ALA A 36 15.07 -46.25 36.06
C ALA A 36 15.86 -46.17 34.74
N LYS A 37 16.35 -47.31 34.24
CA LYS A 37 17.02 -47.36 32.93
C LYS A 37 16.12 -46.90 31.77
N GLN A 38 14.84 -47.26 31.81
CA GLN A 38 13.87 -46.84 30.81
C GLN A 38 13.65 -45.32 30.85
N ALA A 39 13.56 -44.74 32.05
CA ALA A 39 13.47 -43.30 32.25
C ALA A 39 14.72 -42.60 31.70
N ASP A 40 15.93 -43.11 32.00
CA ASP A 40 17.18 -42.56 31.46
C ASP A 40 17.19 -42.57 29.92
N GLN A 41 16.74 -43.65 29.28
CA GLN A 41 16.67 -43.70 27.81
C GLN A 41 15.58 -42.75 27.26
N THR A 42 14.47 -42.59 27.96
CA THR A 42 13.39 -41.67 27.57
C THR A 42 13.85 -40.22 27.66
N GLU A 43 14.61 -39.87 28.69
CA GLU A 43 15.26 -38.56 28.83
C GLU A 43 16.25 -38.32 27.69
N LYS A 44 17.09 -39.31 27.35
CA LYS A 44 18.01 -39.20 26.19
C LYS A 44 17.29 -38.91 24.88
N VAL A 45 16.13 -39.53 24.63
CA VAL A 45 15.32 -39.25 23.44
C VAL A 45 14.91 -37.77 23.41
N ALA A 46 14.40 -37.24 24.52
CA ALA A 46 14.00 -35.83 24.62
C ALA A 46 15.18 -34.87 24.43
N LEU A 47 16.35 -35.21 24.98
CA LEU A 47 17.57 -34.42 24.83
C LEU A 47 18.08 -34.41 23.38
N PHE A 48 18.07 -35.55 22.68
CA PHE A 48 18.46 -35.58 21.27
C PHE A 48 17.46 -34.86 20.35
N GLN A 49 16.17 -34.92 20.65
CA GLN A 49 15.17 -34.12 19.94
C GLN A 49 15.40 -32.62 20.14
N THR A 50 15.76 -32.21 21.35
CA THR A 50 16.11 -30.80 21.64
C THR A 50 17.39 -30.40 20.93
N LEU A 51 18.42 -31.26 20.91
CA LEU A 51 19.63 -31.03 20.16
C LEU A 51 19.37 -30.90 18.65
N GLN A 52 18.50 -31.75 18.09
CA GLN A 52 18.07 -31.66 16.70
C GLN A 52 17.40 -30.31 16.42
N ALA A 53 16.50 -29.84 17.30
CA ALA A 53 15.86 -28.53 17.19
C ALA A 53 16.86 -27.36 17.27
N ASN A 54 17.84 -27.45 18.16
CA ASN A 54 18.91 -26.45 18.30
C ASN A 54 19.77 -26.38 17.02
N TYR A 55 20.19 -27.52 16.49
CA TYR A 55 20.93 -27.56 15.21
C TYR A 55 20.11 -27.09 14.01
N LEU A 56 18.80 -27.36 13.98
CA LEU A 56 17.89 -26.79 12.98
C LEU A 56 17.79 -25.26 13.09
N SER A 57 17.84 -24.72 14.31
CA SER A 57 17.88 -23.27 14.55
C SER A 57 19.18 -22.65 14.05
N VAL A 58 20.33 -23.28 14.31
CA VAL A 58 21.63 -22.88 13.73
C VAL A 58 21.58 -22.93 12.20
N ARG A 59 21.03 -24.01 11.62
CA ARG A 59 20.89 -24.16 10.18
C ARG A 59 20.04 -23.04 9.57
N THR A 60 18.92 -22.69 10.22
CA THR A 60 18.04 -21.60 9.80
C THR A 60 18.75 -20.25 9.84
N ALA A 61 19.50 -19.98 10.90
CA ALA A 61 20.29 -18.75 11.03
C ALA A 61 21.44 -18.70 9.99
N ALA A 62 22.06 -19.84 9.67
CA ALA A 62 23.08 -19.92 8.62
C ALA A 62 22.46 -19.71 7.22
N ALA A 63 21.23 -20.18 6.99
CA ALA A 63 20.58 -20.11 5.68
C ALA A 63 20.40 -18.68 5.16
N SER A 64 20.15 -17.70 6.05
CA SER A 64 20.06 -16.28 5.66
C SER A 64 21.39 -15.74 5.11
N LEU A 65 22.50 -16.13 5.74
CA LEU A 65 23.86 -15.73 5.38
C LEU A 65 24.40 -16.42 4.12
N LYS A 66 23.75 -17.49 3.64
CA LYS A 66 24.11 -18.15 2.38
C LYS A 66 23.82 -17.30 1.16
N SER A 67 22.91 -16.32 1.26
CA SER A 67 22.46 -15.51 0.12
C SER A 67 23.43 -14.37 -0.18
N PRO A 68 24.08 -14.34 -1.37
CA PRO A 68 24.96 -13.24 -1.77
C PRO A 68 24.27 -11.87 -1.72
N SER A 69 22.99 -11.82 -2.10
CA SER A 69 22.18 -10.59 -2.15
C SER A 69 22.01 -9.89 -0.80
N LEU A 70 22.13 -10.62 0.33
CA LEU A 70 22.09 -10.02 1.66
C LEU A 70 23.23 -9.01 1.85
N PHE A 71 24.39 -9.27 1.26
CA PHE A 71 25.59 -8.42 1.33
C PHE A 71 25.57 -7.28 0.31
N ASP A 72 24.62 -7.31 -0.64
CA ASP A 72 24.43 -6.27 -1.66
C ASP A 72 23.34 -5.26 -1.32
N GLN A 73 22.62 -5.45 -0.21
CA GLN A 73 21.56 -4.54 0.22
C GLN A 73 22.07 -3.09 0.34
N ARG A 74 21.19 -2.14 -0.01
CA ARG A 74 21.44 -0.71 0.13
C ARG A 74 20.64 -0.16 1.30
N SER A 75 21.22 0.85 1.94
CA SER A 75 20.55 1.69 2.93
C SER A 75 20.65 3.12 2.45
N VAL A 76 19.69 3.95 2.81
CA VAL A 76 19.73 5.37 2.51
C VAL A 76 19.37 6.14 3.76
N SER A 77 20.10 7.22 4.01
CA SER A 77 19.84 8.17 5.09
C SER A 77 19.59 9.55 4.51
N SER A 78 18.72 10.32 5.17
CA SER A 78 18.55 11.74 4.94
C SER A 78 19.15 12.50 6.12
N SER A 79 19.82 13.62 5.86
CA SER A 79 20.31 14.51 6.92
C SER A 79 19.20 15.19 7.72
N ASP A 80 17.98 15.27 7.17
CA ASP A 80 16.79 15.79 7.84
C ASP A 80 15.54 15.05 7.33
N THR A 81 15.01 14.17 8.18
CA THR A 81 13.88 13.28 7.88
C THR A 81 12.50 13.95 8.03
N ASP A 82 12.46 15.17 8.58
CA ASP A 82 11.23 15.97 8.68
C ASP A 82 10.95 16.67 7.35
N ILE A 83 11.99 16.97 6.57
CA ILE A 83 11.89 17.57 5.24
C ILE A 83 11.75 16.49 4.16
N LEU A 84 12.62 15.48 4.18
CA LEU A 84 12.71 14.47 3.13
C LEU A 84 13.15 13.12 3.71
N THR A 85 12.42 12.06 3.35
CA THR A 85 12.89 10.68 3.56
C THR A 85 13.22 10.04 2.22
N ALA A 86 13.98 8.95 2.25
CA ALA A 86 14.33 8.20 1.05
C ALA A 86 14.32 6.70 1.33
N THR A 87 14.12 5.92 0.28
CA THR A 87 14.32 4.47 0.26
C THR A 87 15.18 4.10 -0.94
N ALA A 88 16.03 3.08 -0.81
CA ALA A 88 16.93 2.65 -1.87
C ALA A 88 16.70 1.17 -2.21
N SER A 89 16.68 0.86 -3.51
CA SER A 89 16.72 -0.50 -4.04
C SER A 89 18.13 -1.08 -3.94
N ALA A 90 18.25 -2.40 -4.13
CA ALA A 90 19.55 -3.08 -4.15
C ALA A 90 20.48 -2.60 -5.29
N THR A 91 19.92 -2.01 -6.36
CA THR A 91 20.67 -1.51 -7.52
C THR A 91 21.09 -0.06 -7.39
N ALA A 92 20.66 0.66 -6.35
CA ALA A 92 21.05 2.04 -6.14
C ALA A 92 22.58 2.18 -6.02
N ALA A 93 23.13 3.13 -6.77
CA ALA A 93 24.55 3.45 -6.70
C ALA A 93 24.88 4.07 -5.33
N VAL A 94 26.01 3.67 -4.75
CA VAL A 94 26.51 4.25 -3.50
C VAL A 94 27.00 5.67 -3.79
N GLY A 95 26.57 6.63 -2.98
CA GLY A 95 26.88 8.03 -3.21
C GLY A 95 26.13 8.97 -2.28
N SER A 96 26.53 10.23 -2.31
CA SER A 96 25.89 11.32 -1.59
C SER A 96 25.28 12.29 -2.59
N HIS A 97 24.02 12.63 -2.36
CA HIS A 97 23.26 13.54 -3.21
C HIS A 97 22.80 14.72 -2.37
N GLN A 98 23.03 15.93 -2.86
CA GLN A 98 22.54 17.15 -2.22
C GLN A 98 21.25 17.59 -2.91
N LEU A 99 20.22 17.83 -2.11
CA LEU A 99 18.92 18.25 -2.60
C LEU A 99 18.37 19.40 -1.77
N VAL A 100 17.57 20.26 -2.39
CA VAL A 100 16.78 21.30 -1.70
C VAL A 100 15.33 21.14 -2.13
N VAL A 101 14.40 21.10 -1.17
CA VAL A 101 12.95 21.00 -1.46
C VAL A 101 12.37 22.41 -1.49
N LYS A 102 12.17 22.96 -2.68
CA LYS A 102 11.66 24.33 -2.87
C LYS A 102 10.15 24.41 -2.75
N GLN A 103 9.43 23.37 -3.16
CA GLN A 103 7.98 23.34 -3.20
C GLN A 103 7.48 21.89 -3.21
N LEU A 104 6.33 21.64 -2.57
CA LEU A 104 5.64 20.35 -2.62
C LEU A 104 4.60 20.29 -3.74
N ALA A 105 4.37 19.09 -4.27
CA ALA A 105 3.26 18.83 -5.17
C ALA A 105 1.93 18.95 -4.42
N LYS A 106 0.98 19.69 -5.00
CA LYS A 106 -0.39 19.87 -4.50
C LYS A 106 -1.39 19.32 -5.50
N LYS A 107 -2.47 18.74 -4.98
CA LYS A 107 -3.58 18.21 -5.79
C LYS A 107 -4.55 19.35 -6.12
N ASN A 108 -5.15 19.31 -7.30
CA ASN A 108 -6.19 20.29 -7.62
C ASN A 108 -7.48 19.95 -6.85
N GLN A 109 -8.13 20.93 -6.25
CA GLN A 109 -9.38 20.74 -5.52
C GLN A 109 -10.40 21.83 -5.86
N TYR A 110 -11.65 21.39 -6.02
CA TYR A 110 -12.82 22.24 -6.11
C TYR A 110 -13.79 21.96 -4.96
N VAL A 111 -14.52 22.99 -4.55
CA VAL A 111 -15.63 22.92 -3.60
C VAL A 111 -16.89 23.45 -4.27
N SER A 112 -18.03 22.82 -4.02
CA SER A 112 -19.30 23.31 -4.53
C SER A 112 -19.83 24.50 -3.71
N ASN A 113 -20.89 25.15 -4.19
CA ASN A 113 -21.82 25.88 -3.35
C ASN A 113 -22.46 24.98 -2.27
N ARG A 114 -23.17 25.60 -1.32
CA ARG A 114 -23.70 24.94 -0.12
C ARG A 114 -25.12 24.40 -0.33
N PHE A 115 -25.41 23.27 0.29
CA PHE A 115 -26.69 22.56 0.24
C PHE A 115 -27.22 22.26 1.66
N SER A 116 -28.55 22.24 1.81
CA SER A 116 -29.28 21.93 3.06
C SER A 116 -29.17 20.48 3.49
N ASP A 117 -29.06 19.59 2.52
CA ASP A 117 -29.07 18.15 2.70
C ASP A 117 -28.26 17.48 1.57
N THR A 118 -28.06 16.17 1.67
CA THR A 118 -27.25 15.42 0.70
C THR A 118 -28.10 14.59 -0.27
N ASN A 119 -29.37 14.32 0.03
CA ASN A 119 -30.15 13.27 -0.62
C ASN A 119 -31.62 13.61 -0.95
N ALA A 120 -32.15 14.73 -0.48
CA ALA A 120 -33.54 15.12 -0.66
C ALA A 120 -33.69 16.23 -1.71
N THR A 121 -32.79 17.22 -1.71
CA THR A 121 -32.76 18.26 -2.72
C THR A 121 -32.24 17.68 -4.04
N THR A 122 -33.12 17.59 -5.04
CA THR A 122 -32.77 17.17 -6.39
C THR A 122 -32.31 18.36 -7.22
N LEU A 123 -31.17 18.24 -7.89
CA LEU A 123 -30.57 19.15 -8.86
C LEU A 123 -31.13 18.93 -10.28
N GLY A 124 -30.89 19.88 -11.20
CA GLY A 124 -31.30 19.74 -12.59
C GLY A 124 -30.55 18.63 -13.33
N SER A 125 -31.09 18.16 -14.45
CA SER A 125 -30.45 17.14 -15.30
C SER A 125 -29.54 17.77 -16.35
N GLY A 126 -28.40 17.14 -16.64
CA GLY A 126 -27.47 17.60 -17.66
C GLY A 126 -26.18 16.80 -17.68
N THR A 127 -25.15 17.33 -18.33
CA THR A 127 -23.83 16.68 -18.38
C THR A 127 -22.81 17.51 -17.62
N LEU A 128 -22.18 16.89 -16.61
CA LEU A 128 -21.00 17.39 -15.92
C LEU A 128 -19.75 16.81 -16.59
N THR A 129 -18.90 17.65 -17.17
CA THR A 129 -17.65 17.22 -17.81
C THR A 129 -16.48 17.58 -16.90
N ILE A 130 -15.70 16.57 -16.53
CA ILE A 130 -14.48 16.73 -15.74
C ILE A 130 -13.30 16.45 -16.66
N THR A 131 -12.46 17.47 -16.87
CA THR A 131 -11.21 17.36 -17.61
C THR A 131 -10.04 17.36 -16.65
N VAL A 132 -9.16 16.37 -16.75
CA VAL A 132 -7.91 16.30 -15.97
C VAL A 132 -6.71 16.37 -16.91
N GLY A 133 -5.87 17.37 -16.69
CA GLY A 133 -4.66 17.66 -17.45
C GLY A 133 -4.81 18.79 -18.47
N THR A 134 -3.71 19.11 -19.16
CA THR A 134 -3.64 20.23 -20.12
C THR A 134 -3.21 19.76 -21.51
N GLY A 135 -3.64 20.50 -22.54
CA GLY A 135 -3.28 20.22 -23.93
C GLY A 135 -3.80 18.87 -24.45
N ALA A 136 -3.07 18.27 -25.40
CA ALA A 136 -3.47 17.03 -26.07
C ALA A 136 -3.47 15.78 -25.16
N SER A 137 -2.89 15.87 -23.95
CA SER A 137 -2.86 14.77 -22.97
C SER A 137 -3.99 14.85 -21.95
N ALA A 138 -4.85 15.87 -22.02
CA ALA A 138 -5.97 16.05 -21.11
C ALA A 138 -7.04 14.95 -21.33
N VAL A 139 -7.52 14.35 -20.25
CA VAL A 139 -8.58 13.34 -20.27
C VAL A 139 -9.88 14.01 -19.85
N SER A 140 -10.87 14.03 -20.75
CA SER A 140 -12.20 14.58 -20.46
C SER A 140 -13.21 13.45 -20.26
N THR A 141 -13.90 13.47 -19.12
CA THR A 141 -14.92 12.50 -18.74
C THR A 141 -16.25 13.21 -18.62
N ALA A 142 -17.21 12.84 -19.47
CA ALA A 142 -18.58 13.32 -19.40
C ALA A 142 -19.40 12.43 -18.45
N ILE A 143 -20.10 13.04 -17.51
CA ILE A 143 -20.90 12.41 -16.47
C ILE A 143 -22.33 12.88 -16.64
N THR A 144 -23.25 11.95 -16.89
CA THR A 144 -24.66 12.28 -17.06
C THR A 144 -25.33 12.37 -15.70
N ILE A 145 -25.98 13.50 -15.44
CA ILE A 145 -26.81 13.75 -14.27
C ILE A 145 -28.28 13.73 -14.70
N ASP A 146 -29.06 12.85 -14.11
CA ASP A 146 -30.49 12.65 -14.38
C ASP A 146 -31.25 12.33 -13.09
N ASN A 147 -32.54 12.05 -13.20
CA ASN A 147 -33.42 11.79 -12.05
C ASN A 147 -33.00 10.58 -11.18
N SER A 148 -32.07 9.74 -11.63
CA SER A 148 -31.55 8.62 -10.84
C SER A 148 -30.39 9.01 -9.91
N ASN A 149 -29.70 10.11 -10.20
CA ASN A 149 -28.46 10.49 -9.52
C ASN A 149 -28.31 12.01 -9.27
N ASN A 150 -29.36 12.80 -9.50
CA ASN A 150 -29.34 14.26 -9.35
C ASN A 150 -29.46 14.75 -7.89
N THR A 151 -29.00 13.99 -6.90
CA THR A 151 -28.81 14.49 -5.52
C THR A 151 -27.33 14.72 -5.25
N LEU A 152 -26.95 15.40 -4.17
CA LEU A 152 -25.53 15.62 -3.87
C LEU A 152 -24.79 14.28 -3.69
N ASP A 153 -25.42 13.32 -3.00
CA ASP A 153 -24.94 11.94 -2.84
C ASP A 153 -24.85 11.22 -4.19
N GLY A 154 -25.88 11.36 -5.03
CA GLY A 154 -25.92 10.76 -6.37
C GLY A 154 -24.82 11.30 -7.27
N ILE A 155 -24.58 12.62 -7.26
CA ILE A 155 -23.53 13.27 -8.06
C ILE A 155 -22.14 12.88 -7.56
N ALA A 156 -21.92 12.83 -6.24
CA ALA A 156 -20.66 12.36 -5.68
C ALA A 156 -20.36 10.91 -6.11
N ALA A 157 -21.37 10.04 -6.03
CA ALA A 157 -21.27 8.65 -6.48
C ALA A 157 -21.03 8.56 -8.00
N ALA A 158 -21.73 9.35 -8.80
CA ALA A 158 -21.56 9.40 -10.25
C ALA A 158 -20.14 9.84 -10.65
N ILE A 159 -19.57 10.86 -9.98
CA ILE A 159 -18.19 11.30 -10.21
C ILE A 159 -17.20 10.17 -9.86
N ASN A 160 -17.35 9.54 -8.69
CA ASN A 160 -16.45 8.46 -8.27
C ASN A 160 -16.56 7.21 -9.18
N GLY A 161 -17.76 6.93 -9.69
CA GLY A 161 -18.03 5.80 -10.60
C GLY A 161 -17.68 6.07 -12.07
N SER A 162 -17.47 7.32 -12.47
CA SER A 162 -17.25 7.71 -13.88
C SER A 162 -15.89 7.29 -14.46
N GLY A 163 -14.95 6.87 -13.62
CA GLY A 163 -13.56 6.66 -14.04
C GLY A 163 -12.75 7.95 -14.22
N ALA A 164 -13.33 9.12 -13.95
CA ALA A 164 -12.59 10.38 -13.93
C ALA A 164 -11.40 10.28 -12.94
N LYS A 165 -10.29 10.95 -13.28
CA LYS A 165 -9.07 10.96 -12.45
C LYS A 165 -9.19 11.89 -11.22
N VAL A 166 -10.39 11.95 -10.63
CA VAL A 166 -10.74 12.73 -9.45
C VAL A 166 -11.46 11.83 -8.44
N THR A 167 -11.61 12.34 -7.23
CA THR A 167 -12.41 11.76 -6.14
C THR A 167 -13.38 12.83 -5.66
N ALA A 168 -14.63 12.44 -5.40
CA ALA A 168 -15.67 13.32 -4.91
C ALA A 168 -16.10 12.90 -3.50
N SER A 169 -16.25 13.86 -2.60
CA SER A 169 -16.70 13.63 -1.22
C SER A 169 -17.56 14.77 -0.71
N ILE A 170 -18.54 14.47 0.13
CA ILE A 170 -19.38 15.50 0.74
C ILE A 170 -18.84 15.82 2.13
N ILE A 171 -18.66 17.11 2.40
CA ILE A 171 -18.23 17.62 3.71
C ILE A 171 -19.38 18.42 4.34
N LYS A 172 -19.51 18.30 5.66
CA LYS A 172 -20.38 19.18 6.46
C LYS A 172 -19.52 20.31 7.03
N VAL A 173 -19.72 21.54 6.56
CA VAL A 173 -18.89 22.70 6.89
C VAL A 173 -19.27 23.39 8.18
N ASP A 174 -20.56 23.40 8.56
CA ASP A 174 -21.04 24.04 9.80
C ASP A 174 -22.41 23.49 10.27
N SER A 175 -23.10 24.26 11.12
CA SER A 175 -24.45 23.96 11.64
C SER A 175 -25.53 24.91 11.10
N SER A 176 -25.26 25.60 9.99
CA SER A 176 -26.24 26.47 9.33
C SER A 176 -27.34 25.66 8.63
N SER A 177 -28.32 26.35 8.05
CA SER A 177 -29.39 25.73 7.26
C SER A 177 -28.90 25.12 5.93
N ALA A 178 -27.67 25.42 5.49
CA ALA A 178 -27.03 24.83 4.32
C ALA A 178 -25.60 24.36 4.63
N PRO A 179 -25.42 23.28 5.41
CA PRO A 179 -24.12 22.92 5.94
C PRO A 179 -23.32 21.98 5.03
N TYR A 180 -23.84 21.51 3.89
CA TYR A 180 -23.16 20.49 3.07
C TYR A 180 -22.51 21.08 1.81
N GLN A 181 -21.31 20.60 1.46
CA GLN A 181 -20.61 20.93 0.21
C GLN A 181 -20.00 19.68 -0.41
N LEU A 182 -20.02 19.59 -1.73
CA LEU A 182 -19.30 18.60 -2.51
C LEU A 182 -17.87 19.07 -2.76
N THR A 183 -16.89 18.23 -2.44
CA THR A 183 -15.47 18.42 -2.75
C THR A 183 -15.10 17.52 -3.90
N VAL A 184 -14.36 18.02 -4.88
CA VAL A 184 -13.80 17.24 -5.99
C VAL A 184 -12.30 17.44 -5.99
N THR A 185 -11.54 16.38 -5.72
CA THR A 185 -10.07 16.42 -5.57
C THR A 185 -9.43 15.52 -6.63
N ALA A 186 -8.42 16.02 -7.33
CA ALA A 186 -7.62 15.23 -8.26
C ALA A 186 -7.00 14.01 -7.56
N LYS A 187 -6.90 12.87 -8.25
CA LYS A 187 -6.23 11.67 -7.70
C LYS A 187 -4.72 11.90 -7.55
N GLU A 188 -4.12 12.56 -8.53
CA GLU A 188 -2.70 12.88 -8.59
C GLU A 188 -2.43 14.37 -8.36
N GLY A 189 -1.24 14.68 -7.82
CA GLY A 189 -0.75 16.06 -7.68
C GLY A 189 -0.14 16.60 -8.97
N GLY A 190 0.35 17.82 -8.94
CA GLY A 190 1.11 18.39 -10.07
C GLY A 190 0.27 19.25 -11.01
N ALA A 191 0.90 20.29 -11.55
CA ALA A 191 0.29 21.23 -12.49
C ALA A 191 -0.21 20.54 -13.77
N GLY A 192 0.46 19.48 -14.22
CA GLY A 192 0.03 18.63 -15.34
C GLY A 192 -1.26 17.85 -15.09
N ASN A 193 -1.74 17.78 -13.84
CA ASN A 193 -3.00 17.14 -13.44
C ASN A 193 -4.05 18.17 -12.98
N ALA A 194 -3.96 19.41 -13.46
CA ALA A 194 -4.98 20.43 -13.22
C ALA A 194 -6.37 19.92 -13.65
N VAL A 195 -7.39 20.24 -12.86
CA VAL A 195 -8.77 19.82 -13.13
C VAL A 195 -9.56 21.02 -13.61
N THR A 196 -10.39 20.82 -14.63
CA THR A 196 -11.41 21.76 -15.08
C THR A 196 -12.76 21.07 -15.02
N ILE A 197 -13.75 21.73 -14.46
CA ILE A 197 -15.12 21.23 -14.38
C ILE A 197 -16.00 22.15 -15.21
N THR A 198 -16.71 21.59 -16.19
CA THR A 198 -17.69 22.30 -17.00
C THR A 198 -19.03 21.57 -16.95
N GLN A 199 -20.12 22.29 -17.16
CA GLN A 199 -21.47 21.73 -17.10
C GLN A 199 -22.32 22.28 -18.24
N THR A 200 -23.26 21.46 -18.70
CA THR A 200 -24.26 21.89 -19.68
C THR A 200 -25.31 22.75 -18.97
N ALA A 201 -25.83 23.79 -19.64
CA ALA A 201 -27.01 24.54 -19.18
C ALA A 201 -28.17 23.55 -18.96
N GLY A 202 -28.57 23.30 -17.71
CA GLY A 202 -29.56 22.26 -17.38
C GLY A 202 -29.43 21.65 -15.98
N ILE A 203 -28.25 21.68 -15.34
CA ILE A 203 -28.09 21.36 -13.91
C ILE A 203 -28.55 22.55 -13.04
N LYS A 204 -29.72 23.10 -13.40
CA LYS A 204 -30.46 24.13 -12.68
C LYS A 204 -31.77 23.50 -12.23
N THR A 205 -32.17 23.72 -11.00
CA THR A 205 -33.51 23.33 -10.54
C THR A 205 -34.45 24.51 -10.71
N SER A 206 -35.69 24.26 -11.12
CA SER A 206 -36.79 25.21 -10.92
C SER A 206 -37.75 24.56 -9.96
N VAL A 207 -37.86 25.10 -8.76
CA VAL A 207 -38.89 24.69 -7.81
C VAL A 207 -40.16 25.49 -8.12
N THR A 208 -41.20 24.85 -8.66
CA THR A 208 -42.51 25.50 -8.85
C THR A 208 -43.40 25.20 -7.65
N GLY A 209 -43.72 26.22 -6.84
CA GLY A 209 -44.72 26.13 -5.77
C GLY A 209 -46.08 26.62 -6.26
N GLU A 210 -47.13 25.79 -6.19
CA GLU A 210 -48.52 26.19 -6.49
C GLU A 210 -49.26 26.50 -5.17
N VAL A 211 -49.81 27.71 -5.03
CA VAL A 211 -50.64 28.09 -3.87
C VAL A 211 -52.11 28.05 -4.26
N LEU A 212 -52.82 26.98 -3.88
CA LEU A 212 -54.28 26.89 -3.99
C LEU A 212 -54.95 27.35 -2.69
N GLY A 213 -55.59 28.53 -2.71
CA GLY A 213 -56.34 29.05 -1.59
C GLY A 213 -57.76 28.49 -1.51
N LYS A 214 -58.08 27.71 -0.47
CA LYS A 214 -59.47 27.54 -0.02
C LYS A 214 -59.55 27.43 1.51
N GLY A 215 -60.13 28.45 2.14
CA GLY A 215 -60.90 28.41 3.39
C GLY A 215 -60.29 27.84 4.70
N ALA A 216 -60.12 28.74 5.67
CA ALA A 216 -60.28 28.59 7.14
C ALA A 216 -59.12 28.06 8.05
N ALA A 217 -58.64 29.01 8.87
CA ALA A 217 -58.33 28.99 10.32
C ALA A 217 -57.36 27.98 10.97
N ALA A 218 -56.20 28.49 11.45
CA ALA A 218 -55.59 28.30 12.79
C ALA A 218 -54.35 29.25 12.90
N SER A 219 -54.33 30.31 13.71
CA SER A 219 -53.78 30.38 15.10
C SER A 219 -52.55 29.49 15.30
N THR A 220 -51.33 30.00 15.44
CA THR A 220 -50.79 30.64 16.67
C THR A 220 -49.59 31.58 16.41
N GLN A 221 -49.48 32.62 17.25
CA GLN A 221 -48.41 33.62 17.32
C GLN A 221 -47.03 33.03 17.68
N ASP A 222 -45.96 33.59 17.11
CA ASP A 222 -44.86 34.14 17.91
C ASP A 222 -44.34 35.42 17.25
N THR A 223 -44.06 36.41 18.08
CA THR A 223 -43.87 37.84 17.80
C THR A 223 -42.39 38.18 17.74
N ASP A 224 -41.93 38.79 16.64
CA ASP A 224 -40.89 39.83 16.74
C ASP A 224 -40.91 40.79 15.53
N ASP A 225 -41.00 42.07 15.89
CA ASP A 225 -41.02 43.35 15.17
C ASP A 225 -41.35 43.47 13.66
N LEU A 226 -42.51 44.08 13.40
CA LEU A 226 -42.88 44.77 12.17
C LEU A 226 -42.58 46.27 12.30
N ASN A 227 -41.72 46.80 11.43
CA ASN A 227 -41.78 48.19 10.97
C ASN A 227 -41.15 48.32 9.58
N ALA A 228 -41.78 47.72 8.58
CA ALA A 228 -41.59 48.07 7.17
C ALA A 228 -42.82 47.62 6.40
N LYS A 229 -43.26 48.44 5.44
CA LYS A 229 -44.32 48.16 4.46
C LYS A 229 -43.90 47.07 3.47
N THR A 230 -43.48 45.91 3.98
CA THR A 230 -43.12 44.74 3.20
C THR A 230 -44.13 43.66 3.52
N TYR A 231 -44.97 43.31 2.54
CA TYR A 231 -45.70 42.04 2.58
C TYR A 231 -44.66 40.92 2.40
N ALA A 232 -44.10 40.43 3.50
CA ALA A 232 -43.17 39.33 3.45
C ALA A 232 -43.95 38.02 3.28
N LEU A 233 -43.74 37.32 2.15
CA LEU A 233 -43.99 35.89 2.07
C LEU A 233 -42.98 35.20 2.99
N ARG A 234 -43.37 34.89 4.23
CA ARG A 234 -42.51 34.13 5.14
C ARG A 234 -42.68 32.64 4.82
N HIS A 235 -41.72 32.06 4.11
CA HIS A 235 -41.59 30.62 4.01
C HIS A 235 -41.23 30.06 5.39
N ILE A 236 -42.07 29.15 5.91
CA ILE A 236 -41.73 28.30 7.04
C ILE A 236 -41.19 26.97 6.45
N PRO A 237 -39.94 26.58 6.71
CA PRO A 237 -39.44 25.27 6.28
C PRO A 237 -40.30 24.15 6.89
N ASN A 238 -40.77 23.22 6.04
CA ASN A 238 -41.50 21.97 6.37
C ASN A 238 -43.04 22.01 6.56
N ALA A 239 -43.79 22.94 5.96
CA ALA A 239 -45.27 22.84 5.91
C ALA A 239 -45.82 22.86 4.48
N ASN A 240 -46.67 21.88 4.13
CA ASN A 240 -47.31 21.73 2.81
C ASN A 240 -48.42 22.76 2.51
N THR A 241 -48.60 23.80 3.31
CA THR A 241 -49.53 24.92 3.03
C THR A 241 -49.02 26.23 3.62
N THR A 242 -49.05 27.31 2.83
CA THR A 242 -48.76 28.68 3.27
C THR A 242 -50.04 29.50 3.13
N THR A 243 -50.56 30.07 4.23
CA THR A 243 -51.79 30.90 4.21
C THR A 243 -51.44 32.39 4.09
N VAL A 244 -52.05 33.09 3.13
CA VAL A 244 -51.96 34.56 3.00
C VAL A 244 -53.12 35.20 3.77
N LYS A 245 -52.82 36.15 4.66
CA LYS A 245 -53.83 36.92 5.39
C LYS A 245 -53.94 38.31 4.78
N VAL A 246 -55.08 38.61 4.13
CA VAL A 246 -55.44 39.98 3.75
C VAL A 246 -56.39 40.50 4.81
N ASN A 247 -55.89 41.31 5.75
CA ASN A 247 -56.73 42.01 6.71
C ASN A 247 -56.82 43.49 6.33
N GLY A 248 -58.04 44.01 6.42
CA GLY A 248 -58.46 45.33 5.97
C GLY A 248 -57.69 46.51 6.57
N VAL A 249 -57.83 47.63 5.85
CA VAL A 249 -57.20 48.93 6.05
C VAL A 249 -57.41 49.46 7.48
N ALA A 250 -56.30 49.80 8.16
CA ALA A 250 -56.31 50.57 9.40
C ALA A 250 -55.61 51.93 9.18
N GLN A 251 -56.05 52.93 9.95
CA GLN A 251 -55.97 54.37 9.74
C GLN A 251 -54.56 54.98 9.73
N ALA A 252 -54.43 56.14 9.07
CA ALA A 252 -53.20 56.91 8.89
C ALA A 252 -52.81 57.73 10.13
N GLU A 253 -51.53 57.67 10.53
CA GLU A 253 -50.86 58.64 11.40
C GLU A 253 -49.73 59.34 10.61
N GLY A 254 -49.45 60.61 10.94
CA GLY A 254 -48.68 61.56 10.13
C GLY A 254 -47.21 61.21 9.84
N ILE A 255 -46.64 61.81 8.79
CA ILE A 255 -45.25 61.60 8.36
C ILE A 255 -44.37 62.77 8.80
N ALA A 256 -43.23 62.46 9.44
CA ALA A 256 -42.22 63.40 9.92
C ALA A 256 -41.20 63.76 8.83
N ALA A 257 -40.76 65.02 8.74
CA ALA A 257 -39.65 65.43 7.89
C ALA A 257 -38.53 66.05 8.73
N THR A 258 -37.28 65.61 8.53
CA THR A 258 -36.12 66.07 9.27
C THR A 258 -35.39 67.15 8.48
N LEU A 259 -35.36 68.39 8.98
CA LEU A 259 -34.49 69.43 8.40
C LEU A 259 -33.07 69.26 8.96
N THR A 260 -32.11 69.03 8.08
CA THR A 260 -30.68 69.00 8.43
C THR A 260 -29.98 70.11 7.66
N ALA A 261 -29.62 71.19 8.35
CA ALA A 261 -28.73 72.21 7.78
C ALA A 261 -27.28 71.74 7.98
N GLN A 262 -26.55 71.51 6.90
CA GLN A 262 -25.10 71.25 6.95
C GLN A 262 -24.35 72.58 6.88
N ASP A 263 -23.62 72.92 7.95
CA ASP A 263 -22.52 73.88 7.84
C ASP A 263 -21.29 73.13 7.28
N THR A 264 -20.47 73.84 6.50
CA THR A 264 -19.34 73.40 5.67
C THR A 264 -18.17 72.80 6.48
N GLY A 265 -18.38 72.46 7.76
CA GLY A 265 -17.39 71.95 8.71
C GLY A 265 -17.73 70.60 9.36
N GLY A 266 -18.73 69.86 8.86
CA GLY A 266 -18.85 68.41 9.11
C GLY A 266 -19.16 67.98 10.55
N THR A 267 -19.72 68.84 11.40
CA THR A 267 -20.19 68.43 12.74
C THR A 267 -21.70 68.67 12.86
N LEU A 268 -22.49 67.59 12.91
CA LEU A 268 -23.97 67.66 12.98
C LEU A 268 -24.44 68.34 14.28
N LEU A 269 -25.15 69.46 14.15
CA LEU A 269 -26.04 69.98 15.18
C LEU A 269 -27.36 69.20 15.15
N ALA A 270 -27.94 68.91 16.31
CA ALA A 270 -29.12 68.07 16.50
C ALA A 270 -30.24 68.39 15.50
N SER A 271 -30.66 67.36 14.74
CA SER A 271 -31.72 67.45 13.76
C SER A 271 -33.07 67.74 14.45
N THR A 272 -33.64 68.92 14.20
CA THR A 272 -35.01 69.21 14.67
C THR A 272 -35.98 68.67 13.63
N GLN A 273 -36.77 67.68 14.00
CA GLN A 273 -37.79 67.10 13.13
C GLN A 273 -39.03 67.99 13.17
N TYR A 274 -39.68 68.18 12.02
CA TYR A 274 -40.94 68.91 11.93
C TYR A 274 -41.95 68.01 11.23
N HIS A 275 -43.14 67.92 11.82
CA HIS A 275 -44.25 67.20 11.21
C HIS A 275 -45.06 68.19 10.38
N TYR A 276 -45.52 67.77 9.20
CA TYR A 276 -46.36 68.60 8.34
C TYR A 276 -47.68 67.89 8.08
N VAL A 277 -48.76 68.67 8.04
CA VAL A 277 -50.10 68.17 7.69
C VAL A 277 -50.65 69.01 6.56
N VAL A 278 -51.18 68.35 5.53
CA VAL A 278 -51.87 68.99 4.41
C VAL A 278 -53.37 68.85 4.63
N ALA A 279 -54.11 69.93 4.46
CA ALA A 279 -55.56 69.95 4.45
C ALA A 279 -56.07 70.38 3.07
N ALA A 280 -57.15 69.76 2.61
CA ALA A 280 -57.90 70.17 1.44
C ALA A 280 -59.16 70.89 1.89
N VAL A 281 -59.47 72.03 1.28
CA VAL A 281 -60.74 72.74 1.48
C VAL A 281 -61.73 72.25 0.42
N VAL A 282 -62.78 71.56 0.87
CA VAL A 282 -63.86 71.08 -0.01
C VAL A 282 -65.15 71.74 0.45
N GLY A 283 -65.76 72.57 -0.40
CA GLY A 283 -67.02 73.26 -0.07
C GLY A 283 -66.95 74.20 1.14
N GLY A 284 -65.77 74.77 1.43
CA GLY A 284 -65.54 75.67 2.57
C GLY A 284 -65.18 74.97 3.89
N VAL A 285 -65.09 73.64 3.92
CA VAL A 285 -64.68 72.85 5.09
C VAL A 285 -63.29 72.27 4.87
N GLU A 286 -62.39 72.46 5.83
CA GLU A 286 -61.06 71.84 5.81
C GLU A 286 -61.11 70.39 6.25
N THR A 287 -60.53 69.52 5.42
CA THR A 287 -60.38 68.10 5.69
C THR A 287 -58.92 67.71 5.53
N VAL A 288 -58.35 67.00 6.51
CA VAL A 288 -56.96 66.53 6.44
C VAL A 288 -56.80 65.55 5.28
N VAL A 289 -55.80 65.78 4.43
CA VAL A 289 -55.46 64.90 3.32
C VAL A 289 -54.71 63.69 3.88
N SER A 290 -55.36 62.53 3.87
CA SER A 290 -54.71 61.25 4.12
C SER A 290 -53.91 60.83 2.90
N GLY A 291 -52.60 60.63 3.04
CA GLY A 291 -51.75 60.13 1.94
C GLY A 291 -50.70 61.11 1.41
N ILE A 292 -50.07 61.89 2.30
CA ILE A 292 -48.80 62.55 1.97
C ILE A 292 -47.80 61.46 1.55
N SER A 293 -47.25 61.56 0.35
CA SER A 293 -46.33 60.57 -0.21
C SER A 293 -44.88 60.90 0.08
N SER A 294 -44.52 62.19 0.14
CA SER A 294 -43.18 62.65 0.49
C SER A 294 -43.17 64.12 0.92
N VAL A 295 -42.19 64.48 1.74
CA VAL A 295 -41.84 65.87 2.09
C VAL A 295 -40.36 66.04 1.80
N THR A 296 -40.00 67.00 0.96
CA THR A 296 -38.60 67.26 0.57
C THR A 296 -38.27 68.75 0.70
N THR A 297 -37.02 69.05 1.05
CA THR A 297 -36.48 70.41 1.00
C THR A 297 -35.51 70.50 -0.16
N PRO A 298 -35.60 71.51 -1.05
CA PRO A 298 -34.63 71.67 -2.12
C PRO A 298 -33.21 71.81 -1.56
N THR A 299 -32.24 71.11 -2.15
CA THR A 299 -30.82 71.23 -1.79
C THR A 299 -30.24 72.50 -2.38
N GLY A 300 -30.18 73.56 -1.58
CA GLY A 300 -29.51 74.82 -1.88
C GLY A 300 -29.32 75.66 -0.60
N ALA A 301 -28.12 76.22 -0.40
CA ALA A 301 -27.63 76.65 0.92
C ALA A 301 -28.42 77.77 1.64
N ASN A 302 -29.49 78.34 1.07
CA ASN A 302 -30.30 79.39 1.72
C ASN A 302 -31.81 79.31 1.37
N ASP A 303 -32.30 78.18 0.85
CA ASP A 303 -33.72 78.02 0.52
C ASP A 303 -34.46 77.26 1.64
N ASN A 304 -35.31 77.97 2.38
CA ASN A 304 -36.15 77.41 3.44
C ASN A 304 -37.51 76.90 2.92
N SER A 305 -37.66 76.71 1.60
CA SER A 305 -38.89 76.14 1.03
C SER A 305 -39.03 74.64 1.29
N VAL A 306 -40.26 74.18 1.49
CA VAL A 306 -40.61 72.78 1.69
C VAL A 306 -41.57 72.38 0.56
N GLN A 307 -41.24 71.31 -0.15
CA GLN A 307 -42.10 70.70 -1.15
C GLN A 307 -42.80 69.50 -0.52
N VAL A 308 -44.13 69.46 -0.60
CA VAL A 308 -44.92 68.34 -0.06
C VAL A 308 -45.70 67.73 -1.22
N GLN A 309 -45.54 66.43 -1.41
CA GLN A 309 -46.29 65.68 -2.41
C GLN A 309 -47.39 64.88 -1.74
N PHE A 310 -48.62 65.02 -2.25
CA PHE A 310 -49.82 64.42 -1.70
C PHE A 310 -50.77 64.05 -2.84
N GLY A 311 -51.69 63.10 -2.59
CA GLY A 311 -52.71 62.72 -3.57
C GLY A 311 -53.82 63.77 -3.71
N ASP A 312 -54.42 63.84 -4.90
CA ASP A 312 -55.53 64.74 -5.19
C ASP A 312 -56.81 64.36 -4.42
N VAL A 313 -57.45 65.36 -3.82
CA VAL A 313 -58.77 65.25 -3.20
C VAL A 313 -59.84 65.79 -4.16
N GLN A 314 -60.81 64.95 -4.48
CA GLN A 314 -61.93 65.28 -5.38
C GLN A 314 -62.70 66.51 -4.88
N ASN A 315 -62.92 67.48 -5.77
CA ASN A 315 -63.63 68.76 -5.52
C ASN A 315 -62.96 69.71 -4.51
N ALA A 316 -61.68 69.53 -4.20
CA ALA A 316 -60.94 70.51 -3.41
C ALA A 316 -60.76 71.82 -4.18
N THR A 317 -61.08 72.94 -3.54
CA THR A 317 -60.94 74.29 -4.10
C THR A 317 -59.63 74.95 -3.72
N GLU A 318 -58.99 74.46 -2.65
CA GLU A 318 -57.77 75.02 -2.06
C GLU A 318 -57.08 73.93 -1.23
N TYR A 319 -55.75 73.96 -1.13
CA TYR A 319 -54.99 73.11 -0.22
C TYR A 319 -54.10 73.97 0.68
N ARG A 320 -54.05 73.63 1.97
CA ARG A 320 -53.26 74.32 3.00
C ARG A 320 -52.27 73.39 3.67
N ILE A 321 -51.10 73.90 4.00
CA ILE A 321 -50.04 73.14 4.68
C ILE A 321 -49.76 73.74 6.05
N TYR A 322 -49.83 72.90 7.07
CA TYR A 322 -49.55 73.21 8.47
C TYR A 322 -48.25 72.57 8.92
N ARG A 323 -47.49 73.30 9.74
CA ARG A 323 -46.34 72.77 10.48
C ARG A 323 -46.76 72.46 11.91
N ILE A 324 -46.44 71.25 12.37
CA ILE A 324 -46.70 70.75 13.71
C ILE A 324 -45.35 70.59 14.43
N SER A 325 -45.19 71.25 15.56
CA SER A 325 -44.07 70.98 16.49
C SER A 325 -44.41 69.75 17.34
N ASP A 326 -43.39 68.96 17.69
CA ASP A 326 -43.49 67.59 18.22
C ASP A 326 -44.27 67.39 19.54
N ALA A 327 -44.96 68.41 20.06
CA ALA A 327 -45.66 68.35 21.33
C ALA A 327 -47.20 68.37 21.26
N GLN A 328 -47.87 68.51 20.10
CA GLN A 328 -49.34 68.53 19.99
C GLN A 328 -49.84 68.01 18.62
N ALA A 329 -49.85 66.69 18.40
CA ALA A 329 -50.53 66.10 17.24
C ALA A 329 -52.04 65.97 17.55
N GLY A 330 -52.90 66.84 16.98
CA GLY A 330 -54.35 66.64 17.10
C GLY A 330 -55.30 67.81 16.87
N THR A 331 -54.84 69.07 16.77
CA THR A 331 -55.74 70.21 16.50
C THR A 331 -55.09 71.26 15.59
N PRO A 332 -55.79 71.77 14.54
CA PRO A 332 -55.27 72.82 13.67
C PRO A 332 -55.11 74.12 14.46
N GLY A 333 -53.90 74.67 14.53
CA GLY A 333 -53.68 75.92 15.25
C GLY A 333 -52.21 76.36 15.30
N SER A 334 -51.63 76.71 14.14
CA SER A 334 -50.37 77.48 13.96
C SER A 334 -50.14 77.71 12.44
N PRO A 335 -49.31 78.70 12.01
CA PRO A 335 -49.58 79.49 10.81
C PRO A 335 -49.48 78.70 9.49
N VAL A 336 -50.43 78.98 8.60
CA VAL A 336 -50.48 78.48 7.21
C VAL A 336 -49.23 78.94 6.46
N LEU A 337 -48.54 78.01 5.79
CA LEU A 337 -47.28 78.33 5.10
C LEU A 337 -47.44 78.68 3.61
N ALA A 338 -48.51 78.26 2.91
CA ALA A 338 -48.90 78.70 1.55
C ALA A 338 -50.21 78.05 1.04
N ASP A 339 -50.91 78.67 0.08
CA ASP A 339 -52.11 78.18 -0.62
C ASP A 339 -51.86 78.00 -2.14
N PHE A 340 -52.42 76.96 -2.79
CA PHE A 340 -52.28 76.69 -4.25
C PHE A 340 -53.60 76.21 -4.92
N THR A 341 -53.81 76.50 -6.22
CA THR A 341 -55.02 76.14 -7.01
C THR A 341 -54.78 75.67 -8.48
N GLY A 342 -55.28 74.48 -8.87
CA GLY A 342 -55.54 73.94 -10.25
C GLY A 342 -54.50 72.93 -10.83
N GLN A 343 -54.73 72.00 -11.79
CA GLN A 343 -55.85 71.34 -12.52
C GLN A 343 -55.36 69.98 -13.14
N ASN A 344 -56.28 69.01 -13.33
CA ASN A 344 -56.24 67.59 -13.82
C ASN A 344 -55.32 67.10 -14.98
N SER A 345 -55.03 65.77 -15.00
CA SER A 345 -54.97 64.94 -16.24
C SER A 345 -55.30 63.43 -16.03
N ARG A 346 -55.72 62.76 -17.11
CA ARG A 346 -56.66 61.60 -17.25
C ARG A 346 -56.11 60.18 -17.03
N ILE A 347 -57.00 59.27 -16.62
CA ILE A 347 -56.87 57.79 -16.51
C ILE A 347 -57.36 57.09 -17.80
N GLY A 348 -56.67 56.03 -18.25
CA GLY A 348 -57.12 55.11 -19.30
C GLY A 348 -57.16 53.66 -18.83
N THR A 349 -58.22 52.91 -19.15
CA THR A 349 -58.38 51.47 -18.88
C THR A 349 -57.92 50.62 -20.06
N VAL A 350 -57.16 49.55 -19.81
CA VAL A 350 -56.87 48.50 -20.79
C VAL A 350 -57.48 47.19 -20.31
N SER A 351 -58.31 46.57 -21.15
CA SER A 351 -58.90 45.24 -20.97
C SER A 351 -58.24 44.33 -21.98
N ASP A 352 -57.33 43.46 -21.55
CA ASP A 352 -57.03 42.16 -22.17
C ASP A 352 -56.12 41.36 -21.23
N ASN A 353 -56.23 40.02 -21.26
CA ASN A 353 -55.54 39.03 -20.41
C ASN A 353 -53.99 39.21 -20.36
N GLY A 354 -53.50 40.17 -19.58
CA GLY A 354 -52.09 40.49 -19.42
C GLY A 354 -51.46 39.76 -18.24
N SER A 355 -50.41 38.98 -18.50
CA SER A 355 -49.46 38.50 -17.49
C SER A 355 -48.59 39.68 -17.04
N ALA A 356 -48.56 39.97 -15.74
CA ALA A 356 -47.59 40.90 -15.15
C ALA A 356 -46.48 40.09 -14.43
N THR A 357 -45.24 40.29 -14.84
CA THR A 357 -44.05 39.66 -14.26
C THR A 357 -43.32 40.68 -13.40
N PHE A 358 -43.08 40.36 -12.13
CA PHE A 358 -42.28 41.17 -11.22
C PHE A 358 -40.99 40.42 -10.89
N THR A 359 -39.84 41.04 -11.13
CA THR A 359 -38.52 40.45 -10.87
C THR A 359 -37.92 41.08 -9.63
N PHE A 360 -37.57 40.26 -8.63
CA PHE A 360 -36.81 40.71 -7.46
C PHE A 360 -35.39 40.13 -7.53
N THR A 361 -34.38 40.99 -7.39
CA THR A 361 -32.98 40.57 -7.31
C THR A 361 -32.49 40.80 -5.89
N ASP A 362 -32.25 39.72 -5.14
CA ASP A 362 -31.48 39.81 -3.90
C ASP A 362 -30.00 39.94 -4.27
N THR A 363 -29.34 41.00 -3.79
CA THR A 363 -27.95 41.30 -4.12
C THR A 363 -26.94 40.52 -3.26
N ASN A 364 -27.39 39.78 -2.23
CA ASN A 364 -26.50 39.10 -1.28
C ASN A 364 -26.46 37.56 -1.38
N GLN A 365 -27.31 36.95 -2.21
CA GLN A 365 -27.26 35.54 -2.60
C GLN A 365 -27.69 35.51 -4.08
N ALA A 366 -26.95 34.87 -4.97
CA ALA A 366 -27.26 34.80 -6.40
C ALA A 366 -28.55 33.98 -6.67
N GLN A 367 -29.71 34.53 -6.35
CA GLN A 367 -31.03 33.92 -6.45
C GLN A 367 -31.93 34.93 -7.19
N THR A 368 -32.44 34.51 -8.36
CA THR A 368 -33.36 35.32 -9.15
C THR A 368 -34.75 34.71 -8.99
N ALA A 369 -35.63 35.34 -8.22
CA ALA A 369 -37.02 34.92 -8.13
C ALA A 369 -37.83 35.69 -9.18
N ALA A 370 -38.35 34.98 -10.19
CA ALA A 370 -39.34 35.54 -11.11
C ALA A 370 -40.73 35.29 -10.53
N LEU A 371 -41.46 36.35 -10.18
CA LEU A 371 -42.84 36.25 -9.73
C LEU A 371 -43.75 36.41 -10.95
N THR A 372 -44.39 35.33 -11.39
CA THR A 372 -45.35 35.37 -12.49
C THR A 372 -46.76 35.31 -11.92
N THR A 373 -47.54 36.37 -12.10
CA THR A 373 -48.95 36.40 -11.65
C THR A 373 -49.86 36.23 -12.86
N THR A 374 -50.67 35.17 -12.88
CA THR A 374 -51.75 35.02 -13.85
C THR A 374 -53.04 35.41 -13.16
N THR A 375 -53.63 36.54 -13.56
CA THR A 375 -54.97 36.93 -13.11
C THR A 375 -55.98 36.71 -14.23
N THR A 376 -57.18 36.27 -13.87
CA THR A 376 -58.30 36.18 -14.82
C THR A 376 -59.28 37.29 -14.43
N GLY A 377 -59.02 38.52 -14.88
CA GLY A 377 -59.85 39.68 -14.60
C GLY A 377 -59.14 41.02 -14.83
N ALA A 378 -59.92 42.09 -14.99
CA ALA A 378 -59.39 43.44 -15.13
C ALA A 378 -58.60 43.87 -13.89
N TYR A 379 -57.47 44.55 -14.09
CA TYR A 379 -56.68 45.18 -13.04
C TYR A 379 -56.41 46.64 -13.44
N THR A 380 -56.16 47.50 -12.45
CA THR A 380 -55.63 48.84 -12.72
C THR A 380 -54.18 48.90 -12.28
N LEU A 381 -53.29 49.25 -13.22
CA LEU A 381 -51.89 49.53 -12.98
C LEU A 381 -51.72 51.06 -12.94
N ASP A 382 -51.21 51.57 -11.83
CA ASP A 382 -50.68 52.94 -11.78
C ASP A 382 -49.25 52.92 -12.30
N GLU A 383 -49.04 53.40 -13.53
CA GLU A 383 -47.73 53.40 -14.21
C GLU A 383 -46.69 54.30 -13.53
N THR A 384 -47.11 55.18 -12.62
CA THR A 384 -46.23 56.13 -11.91
C THR A 384 -45.70 55.54 -10.60
N THR A 385 -46.51 54.71 -9.92
CA THR A 385 -46.17 54.12 -8.62
C THR A 385 -45.94 52.60 -8.67
N GLY A 386 -46.32 51.94 -9.76
CA GLY A 386 -46.26 50.48 -9.92
C GLY A 386 -47.33 49.72 -9.14
N ALA A 387 -48.31 50.40 -8.52
CA ALA A 387 -49.36 49.75 -7.73
C ALA A 387 -50.40 49.07 -8.63
N VAL A 388 -50.73 47.81 -8.31
CA VAL A 388 -51.78 47.02 -8.99
C VAL A 388 -52.96 46.81 -8.04
N ALA A 389 -54.15 47.20 -8.45
CA ALA A 389 -55.40 46.90 -7.73
C ALA A 389 -56.24 45.88 -8.50
N PHE A 390 -56.66 44.82 -7.82
CA PHE A 390 -57.50 43.75 -8.37
C PHE A 390 -58.97 43.93 -7.90
N PHE A 391 -59.94 43.77 -8.80
CA PHE A 391 -61.35 43.71 -8.43
C PHE A 391 -61.64 42.36 -7.74
N ALA A 392 -62.48 42.37 -6.70
CA ALA A 392 -62.68 41.25 -5.77
C ALA A 392 -63.07 39.91 -6.43
N ASP A 393 -62.77 38.82 -5.70
CA ASP A 393 -63.00 37.40 -6.00
C ASP A 393 -62.07 36.72 -7.03
N GLN A 394 -60.80 37.12 -7.07
CA GLN A 394 -59.79 36.47 -7.94
C GLN A 394 -58.86 35.53 -7.17
N THR A 395 -58.45 34.44 -7.84
CA THR A 395 -57.43 33.51 -7.34
C THR A 395 -56.07 33.97 -7.87
N LEU A 396 -55.13 34.28 -6.97
CA LEU A 396 -53.76 34.65 -7.32
C LEU A 396 -52.86 33.43 -7.15
N THR A 397 -52.40 32.84 -8.25
CA THR A 397 -51.34 31.82 -8.20
C THR A 397 -49.99 32.53 -8.23
N VAL A 398 -49.17 32.30 -7.20
CA VAL A 398 -47.81 32.84 -7.09
C VAL A 398 -46.83 31.69 -7.21
N THR A 399 -46.14 31.62 -8.35
CA THR A 399 -45.04 30.67 -8.56
C THR A 399 -43.73 31.41 -8.33
N ALA A 400 -42.87 30.89 -7.46
CA ALA A 400 -41.52 31.40 -7.22
C ALA A 400 -40.50 30.33 -7.62
N ASP A 401 -39.80 30.55 -8.74
CA ASP A 401 -38.73 29.67 -9.18
C ASP A 401 -37.43 30.00 -8.43
N TYR A 402 -36.94 29.07 -7.61
CA TYR A 402 -35.60 29.14 -7.02
C TYR A 402 -34.62 28.34 -7.89
N GLU A 403 -33.59 28.99 -8.44
CA GLU A 403 -32.50 28.31 -9.14
C GLU A 403 -31.43 27.86 -8.12
N TYR A 404 -31.31 26.55 -7.87
CA TYR A 404 -30.11 25.98 -7.25
C TYR A 404 -29.14 25.54 -8.36
N ASP A 405 -28.18 26.38 -8.71
CA ASP A 405 -27.08 26.00 -9.61
C ASP A 405 -26.01 25.21 -8.84
N LEU A 406 -25.58 24.06 -9.35
CA LEU A 406 -24.36 23.41 -8.86
C LEU A 406 -23.15 24.21 -9.37
N GLU A 407 -22.46 24.91 -8.50
CA GLU A 407 -21.29 25.72 -8.87
C GLU A 407 -20.03 25.21 -8.20
N PHE A 408 -18.90 25.15 -8.92
CA PHE A 408 -17.61 24.77 -8.36
C PHE A 408 -16.65 25.96 -8.29
N LYS A 409 -16.05 26.17 -7.12
CA LYS A 409 -14.96 27.12 -6.89
C LYS A 409 -13.69 26.37 -6.56
N GLN A 410 -12.58 26.76 -7.18
CA GLN A 410 -11.28 26.14 -6.91
C GLN A 410 -10.84 26.50 -5.50
N SER A 411 -10.66 25.51 -4.62
CA SER A 411 -10.14 25.69 -3.26
C SER A 411 -8.63 25.49 -3.18
N GLN A 412 -8.06 24.66 -4.06
CA GLN A 412 -6.61 24.43 -4.16
C GLN A 412 -6.20 24.26 -5.62
N ALA A 413 -5.21 25.03 -6.05
CA ALA A 413 -4.59 24.86 -7.35
C ALA A 413 -3.56 23.71 -7.33
N ALA A 414 -3.57 22.91 -8.39
CA ALA A 414 -2.54 21.92 -8.66
C ALA A 414 -1.17 22.59 -8.84
N GLN A 415 -0.15 22.04 -8.19
CA GLN A 415 1.23 22.54 -8.26
C GLN A 415 2.19 21.36 -8.29
N ASP A 416 3.30 21.49 -9.02
CA ASP A 416 4.37 20.50 -9.06
C ASP A 416 5.26 20.60 -7.81
N ALA A 417 5.82 19.47 -7.39
CA ALA A 417 6.97 19.46 -6.50
C ALA A 417 8.18 20.02 -7.26
N ILE A 418 8.93 20.89 -6.60
CA ILE A 418 10.16 21.48 -7.14
C ILE A 418 11.30 21.12 -6.20
N ILE A 419 12.28 20.41 -6.74
CA ILE A 419 13.53 20.10 -6.05
C ILE A 419 14.70 20.66 -6.86
N GLU A 420 15.74 21.13 -6.16
CA GLU A 420 17.03 21.41 -6.77
C GLU A 420 17.99 20.28 -6.44
N PHE A 421 18.66 19.75 -7.46
CA PHE A 421 19.64 18.68 -7.33
C PHE A 421 21.05 19.25 -7.53
N GLY A 422 21.93 19.03 -6.56
CA GLY A 422 23.26 19.63 -6.47
C GLY A 422 23.28 20.95 -5.68
N ALA A 423 24.45 21.61 -5.64
CA ALA A 423 24.64 22.87 -4.93
C ALA A 423 25.27 23.95 -5.82
N GLY A 424 25.00 25.21 -5.46
CA GLY A 424 25.56 26.38 -6.14
C GLY A 424 24.94 26.67 -7.50
N ALA A 425 25.66 27.41 -8.35
CA ALA A 425 25.15 27.94 -9.61
C ALA A 425 24.81 26.87 -10.68
N ASN A 426 25.25 25.62 -10.49
CA ASN A 426 25.02 24.52 -11.41
C ASN A 426 23.94 23.53 -10.91
N ALA A 427 23.20 23.88 -9.87
CA ALA A 427 22.10 23.05 -9.38
C ALA A 427 21.01 22.90 -10.46
N VAL A 428 20.50 21.69 -10.64
CA VAL A 428 19.47 21.37 -11.64
C VAL A 428 18.10 21.41 -10.98
N THR A 429 17.21 22.28 -11.45
CA THR A 429 15.82 22.31 -10.98
C THR A 429 15.01 21.21 -11.66
N ILE A 430 14.38 20.36 -10.86
CA ILE A 430 13.55 19.24 -11.31
C ILE A 430 12.12 19.48 -10.84
N ARG A 431 11.16 19.28 -11.75
CA ARG A 431 9.72 19.35 -11.46
C ARG A 431 9.09 17.96 -11.51
N LYS A 432 8.25 17.64 -10.53
CA LYS A 432 7.54 16.36 -10.45
C LYS A 432 6.09 16.57 -10.05
N SER A 433 5.20 15.73 -10.56
CA SER A 433 3.77 15.76 -10.21
C SER A 433 3.48 15.14 -8.85
N SER A 434 4.43 14.43 -8.24
CA SER A 434 4.26 13.71 -6.98
C SER A 434 5.31 14.13 -5.96
N ASN A 435 4.96 13.98 -4.67
CA ASN A 435 5.90 14.06 -3.56
C ASN A 435 6.65 12.74 -3.32
N GLU A 436 6.23 11.66 -4.00
CA GLU A 436 6.97 10.40 -4.10
C GLU A 436 7.69 10.37 -5.46
N ILE A 437 9.01 10.49 -5.45
CA ILE A 437 9.84 10.71 -6.65
C ILE A 437 10.85 9.56 -6.76
N SER A 438 10.66 8.68 -7.75
CA SER A 438 11.47 7.46 -7.93
C SER A 438 12.36 7.46 -9.17
N ASP A 439 12.40 8.57 -9.92
CA ASP A 439 12.99 8.65 -11.26
C ASP A 439 14.05 9.77 -11.39
N VAL A 440 14.51 10.31 -10.27
CA VAL A 440 15.57 11.34 -10.23
C VAL A 440 16.94 10.72 -9.96
N ILE A 441 17.00 9.79 -9.01
CA ILE A 441 18.20 9.01 -8.71
C ILE A 441 17.82 7.56 -8.98
N GLU A 442 18.56 6.90 -9.88
CA GLU A 442 18.27 5.51 -10.26
C GLU A 442 18.32 4.60 -9.01
N GLY A 443 17.22 3.88 -8.77
CA GLY A 443 17.09 2.99 -7.62
C GLY A 443 16.78 3.68 -6.29
N VAL A 444 16.55 5.00 -6.24
CA VAL A 444 16.16 5.71 -5.01
C VAL A 444 14.79 6.35 -5.18
N THR A 445 13.91 6.12 -4.21
CA THR A 445 12.63 6.83 -4.09
C THR A 445 12.71 7.85 -2.96
N LEU A 446 12.45 9.11 -3.29
CA LEU A 446 12.42 10.23 -2.38
C LEU A 446 10.97 10.53 -1.99
N SER A 447 10.71 10.69 -0.70
CA SER A 447 9.41 11.09 -0.17
C SER A 447 9.54 12.48 0.45
N LEU A 448 8.97 13.49 -0.21
CA LEU A 448 9.01 14.88 0.21
C LEU A 448 7.92 15.15 1.25
N LYS A 449 8.30 15.69 2.41
CA LYS A 449 7.37 15.94 3.53
C LYS A 449 7.15 17.42 3.81
N LYS A 450 8.18 18.25 3.61
CA LYS A 450 8.13 19.69 3.89
C LYS A 450 8.95 20.46 2.86
N GLU A 451 8.52 21.68 2.56
CA GLU A 451 9.29 22.64 1.78
C GLU A 451 10.19 23.49 2.70
N ASP A 452 11.46 23.59 2.33
CA ASP A 452 12.44 24.48 2.96
C ASP A 452 13.50 24.86 1.91
N ALA A 453 13.39 26.09 1.41
CA ALA A 453 14.26 26.56 0.35
C ALA A 453 15.68 26.91 0.79
N ALA A 454 15.94 26.97 2.11
CA ALA A 454 17.24 27.29 2.70
C ALA A 454 17.99 26.04 3.20
N ALA A 455 17.27 24.96 3.54
CA ALA A 455 17.88 23.73 4.01
C ALA A 455 18.45 22.88 2.85
N THR A 456 19.75 22.62 2.89
CA THR A 456 20.41 21.64 2.02
C THR A 456 20.34 20.27 2.68
N ILE A 457 19.64 19.34 2.04
CA ILE A 457 19.46 17.96 2.49
C ILE A 457 20.48 17.07 1.81
N ILE A 458 21.19 16.28 2.61
CA ILE A 458 22.10 15.25 2.11
C ILE A 458 21.38 13.91 2.17
N VAL A 459 21.11 13.33 1.00
CA VAL A 459 20.64 11.96 0.86
C VAL A 459 21.84 11.08 0.55
N GLU A 460 22.17 10.18 1.47
CA GLU A 460 23.36 9.35 1.38
C GLU A 460 22.95 7.89 1.22
N VAL A 461 23.30 7.29 0.08
CA VAL A 461 23.11 5.86 -0.20
C VAL A 461 24.38 5.12 0.17
N LYS A 462 24.27 4.17 1.10
CA LYS A 462 25.35 3.30 1.56
C LYS A 462 25.00 1.83 1.32
N ARG A 463 25.99 0.95 1.35
CA ARG A 463 25.71 -0.48 1.57
C ARG A 463 25.13 -0.66 2.97
N SER A 464 24.07 -1.47 3.08
CA SER A 464 23.43 -1.76 4.36
C SER A 464 24.30 -2.73 5.16
N THR A 465 24.69 -2.35 6.37
CA THR A 465 25.44 -3.22 7.29
C THR A 465 24.57 -3.91 8.33
N LEU A 466 23.41 -3.32 8.65
CA LEU A 466 22.55 -3.76 9.76
C LEU A 466 21.96 -5.15 9.52
N GLY A 467 21.51 -5.45 8.30
CA GLY A 467 20.91 -6.74 7.97
C GLY A 467 21.90 -7.90 8.09
N VAL A 468 23.13 -7.70 7.63
CA VAL A 468 24.20 -8.70 7.72
C VAL A 468 24.67 -8.87 9.17
N THR A 469 24.97 -7.77 9.88
CA THR A 469 25.42 -7.84 11.28
C THR A 469 24.37 -8.53 12.17
N GLY A 470 23.08 -8.24 12.00
CA GLY A 470 22.00 -8.91 12.73
C GLY A 470 21.87 -10.40 12.40
N SER A 471 22.07 -10.77 11.13
CA SER A 471 22.04 -12.19 10.70
C SER A 471 23.23 -12.97 11.27
N VAL A 472 24.42 -12.37 11.31
CA VAL A 472 25.60 -12.95 11.95
C VAL A 472 25.36 -13.10 13.45
N GLN A 473 24.84 -12.08 14.13
CA GLN A 473 24.54 -12.17 15.56
C GLN A 473 23.55 -13.31 15.86
N SER A 474 22.48 -13.42 15.07
CA SER A 474 21.49 -14.50 15.22
C SER A 474 22.10 -15.89 15.04
N LEU A 475 23.04 -16.04 14.11
CA LEU A 475 23.81 -17.29 13.94
C LEU A 475 24.65 -17.60 15.18
N LEU A 476 25.38 -16.61 15.71
CA LEU A 476 26.21 -16.81 16.90
C LEU A 476 25.38 -17.14 18.13
N ASP A 477 24.22 -16.50 18.29
CA ASP A 477 23.30 -16.78 19.38
C ASP A 477 22.79 -18.23 19.32
N ALA A 478 22.33 -18.69 18.15
CA ALA A 478 21.89 -20.07 17.96
C ALA A 478 23.01 -21.10 18.23
N ILE A 479 24.26 -20.79 17.81
CA ILE A 479 25.43 -21.64 18.11
C ILE A 479 25.69 -21.66 19.62
N ASN A 480 25.69 -20.51 20.28
CA ASN A 480 25.94 -20.38 21.71
C ASN A 480 24.86 -21.08 22.55
N ASP A 481 23.60 -21.03 22.14
CA ASP A 481 22.50 -21.72 22.80
C ASP A 481 22.63 -23.24 22.64
N THR A 482 23.05 -23.69 21.45
CA THR A 482 23.38 -25.10 21.21
C THR A 482 24.53 -25.56 22.10
N GLU A 483 25.62 -24.79 22.18
CA GLU A 483 26.77 -25.10 23.04
C GLU A 483 26.40 -25.09 24.52
N ALA A 484 25.57 -24.14 24.97
CA ALA A 484 25.07 -24.11 26.35
C ALA A 484 24.26 -25.38 26.68
N PHE A 485 23.36 -25.79 25.79
CA PHE A 485 22.60 -27.03 25.94
C PHE A 485 23.52 -28.26 25.98
N ILE A 486 24.53 -28.33 25.11
CA ILE A 486 25.50 -29.44 25.10
C ILE A 486 26.25 -29.47 26.44
N GLN A 487 26.77 -28.33 26.90
CA GLN A 487 27.53 -28.24 28.16
C GLN A 487 26.67 -28.64 29.37
N GLU A 488 25.43 -28.18 29.45
CA GLU A 488 24.48 -28.51 30.52
C GLU A 488 24.14 -30.00 30.57
N ASN A 489 24.16 -30.69 29.44
CA ASN A 489 23.75 -32.10 29.36
C ASN A 489 24.92 -33.09 29.26
N SER A 490 26.15 -32.61 29.04
CA SER A 490 27.35 -33.43 28.91
C SER A 490 28.44 -33.16 29.96
N PHE A 491 28.09 -32.50 31.08
CA PHE A 491 29.07 -32.13 32.12
C PHE A 491 29.60 -33.34 32.88
N PHE A 492 30.78 -33.14 33.49
CA PHE A 492 31.33 -33.99 34.56
C PHE A 492 31.80 -33.09 35.69
N ASP A 493 31.24 -33.31 36.87
CA ASP A 493 31.61 -32.62 38.09
C ASP A 493 32.65 -33.46 38.85
N ALA A 494 33.88 -32.97 38.94
CA ALA A 494 34.99 -33.69 39.56
C ALA A 494 34.91 -33.78 41.09
N GLU A 495 34.10 -32.93 41.74
CA GLU A 495 33.95 -32.93 43.20
C GLU A 495 32.91 -33.97 43.64
N THR A 496 31.80 -34.05 42.92
CA THR A 496 30.67 -34.94 43.23
C THR A 496 30.70 -36.24 42.43
N ASN A 497 31.55 -36.35 41.41
CA ASN A 497 31.52 -37.40 40.37
C ASN A 497 30.18 -37.49 39.63
N ALA A 498 29.39 -36.42 39.62
CA ALA A 498 28.12 -36.36 38.89
C ALA A 498 28.37 -36.14 37.39
N THR A 499 27.54 -36.75 36.56
CA THR A 499 27.60 -36.64 35.09
C THR A 499 26.26 -36.21 34.53
N GLY A 500 26.28 -35.38 33.48
CA GLY A 500 25.08 -35.11 32.69
C GLY A 500 24.59 -36.36 31.92
N PRO A 501 23.31 -36.41 31.50
CA PRO A 501 22.73 -37.59 30.85
C PRO A 501 23.40 -37.98 29.51
N LEU A 502 24.00 -37.01 28.81
CA LEU A 502 24.73 -37.20 27.55
C LEU A 502 26.24 -37.27 27.73
N PHE A 503 26.72 -37.40 28.97
CA PHE A 503 28.13 -37.61 29.23
C PHE A 503 28.63 -38.88 28.52
N SER A 504 29.79 -38.79 27.85
CA SER A 504 30.39 -39.85 27.03
C SER A 504 29.63 -40.23 25.75
N ASP A 505 28.66 -39.42 25.30
CA ASP A 505 28.01 -39.67 24.01
C ASP A 505 28.94 -39.35 22.82
N PHE A 506 29.25 -40.36 22.02
CA PHE A 506 30.19 -40.25 20.91
C PHE A 506 29.64 -39.42 19.74
N ASN A 507 28.34 -39.52 19.47
CA ASN A 507 27.71 -38.77 18.39
C ASN A 507 27.75 -37.28 18.74
N LEU A 508 27.41 -36.92 19.97
CA LEU A 508 27.50 -35.55 20.47
C LEU A 508 28.90 -34.94 20.33
N PHE A 509 29.93 -35.69 20.73
CA PHE A 509 31.32 -35.23 20.64
C PHE A 509 31.74 -35.01 19.19
N THR A 510 31.45 -35.97 18.30
CA THR A 510 31.85 -35.88 16.89
C THR A 510 31.11 -34.78 16.13
N THR A 511 29.81 -34.57 16.39
CA THR A 511 29.07 -33.46 15.76
C THR A 511 29.58 -32.11 16.24
N ARG A 512 29.81 -31.96 17.54
CA ARG A 512 30.39 -30.75 18.13
C ARG A 512 31.76 -30.44 17.55
N SER A 513 32.66 -31.44 17.46
CA SER A 513 33.99 -31.25 16.87
C SER A 513 33.93 -30.78 15.41
N ARG A 514 33.02 -31.34 14.59
CA ARG A 514 32.86 -30.93 13.18
C ARG A 514 32.33 -29.50 13.03
N VAL A 515 31.35 -29.12 13.85
CA VAL A 515 30.84 -27.73 13.86
C VAL A 515 31.96 -26.78 14.29
N SER A 516 32.70 -27.11 15.35
CA SER A 516 33.85 -26.32 15.81
C SER A 516 34.96 -26.21 14.76
N GLU A 517 35.23 -27.28 14.00
CA GLU A 517 36.22 -27.28 12.91
C GLU A 517 35.85 -26.28 11.81
N ILE A 518 34.56 -26.21 11.42
CA ILE A 518 34.08 -25.24 10.43
C ILE A 518 34.21 -23.81 10.97
N LEU A 519 33.83 -23.57 12.23
CA LEU A 519 33.82 -22.24 12.84
C LEU A 519 35.22 -21.69 13.12
N THR A 520 36.18 -22.56 13.45
CA THR A 520 37.56 -22.17 13.76
C THR A 520 38.51 -22.31 12.56
N GLY A 521 38.06 -22.99 11.51
CA GLY A 521 38.81 -23.22 10.28
C GLY A 521 38.92 -21.99 9.39
N VAL A 522 39.69 -22.17 8.31
CA VAL A 522 39.83 -21.18 7.23
C VAL A 522 39.12 -21.67 5.98
N VAL A 523 38.44 -20.76 5.28
CA VAL A 523 37.84 -21.04 3.97
C VAL A 523 38.94 -21.08 2.91
N LYS A 524 39.44 -22.28 2.61
CA LYS A 524 40.65 -22.51 1.78
C LYS A 524 40.55 -22.00 0.34
N SER A 525 39.34 -21.85 -0.19
CA SER A 525 39.08 -21.27 -1.52
C SER A 525 39.37 -19.76 -1.57
N ILE A 526 39.35 -19.08 -0.42
CA ILE A 526 39.67 -17.64 -0.34
C ILE A 526 41.18 -17.46 -0.32
N ALA A 527 41.67 -16.57 -1.19
CA ALA A 527 43.09 -16.29 -1.34
C ALA A 527 43.72 -15.73 -0.04
N PRO A 528 45.00 -16.06 0.26
CA PRO A 528 45.73 -15.45 1.37
C PRO A 528 45.75 -13.91 1.29
N GLY A 529 45.61 -13.23 2.43
CA GLY A 529 45.56 -11.76 2.51
C GLY A 529 44.15 -11.15 2.42
N LYS A 530 43.13 -11.97 2.09
CA LYS A 530 41.71 -11.64 2.26
C LYS A 530 41.17 -12.23 3.55
N ILE A 531 40.01 -11.75 4.01
CA ILE A 531 39.28 -12.31 5.15
C ILE A 531 38.81 -13.72 4.80
N ARG A 532 39.35 -14.73 5.50
CA ARG A 532 39.07 -16.15 5.27
C ARG A 532 38.76 -16.94 6.54
N ALA A 533 38.74 -16.29 7.70
CA ALA A 533 38.36 -16.87 9.00
C ALA A 533 37.41 -15.94 9.77
N LEU A 534 36.58 -16.52 10.64
CA LEU A 534 35.67 -15.76 11.52
C LEU A 534 36.43 -14.78 12.43
N SER A 535 37.60 -15.16 12.93
CA SER A 535 38.45 -14.31 13.78
C SER A 535 38.94 -13.04 13.07
N GLU A 536 39.23 -13.14 11.77
CA GLU A 536 39.64 -12.00 10.94
C GLU A 536 38.47 -11.02 10.75
N ALA A 537 37.24 -11.55 10.66
CA ALA A 537 35.99 -10.78 10.59
C ALA A 537 35.58 -10.14 11.94
N GLY A 538 36.26 -10.44 13.05
CA GLY A 538 35.90 -9.91 14.37
C GLY A 538 34.97 -10.81 15.18
N ILE A 539 34.88 -12.10 14.83
CA ILE A 539 34.14 -13.11 15.60
C ILE A 539 35.16 -13.99 16.34
N SER A 540 35.11 -13.97 17.66
CA SER A 540 36.07 -14.69 18.51
C SER A 540 35.38 -15.73 19.38
N LEU A 541 36.07 -16.85 19.61
CA LEU A 541 35.68 -17.83 20.64
C LEU A 541 36.29 -17.39 21.98
N SER A 542 35.46 -17.20 22.99
CA SER A 542 35.91 -16.92 24.35
C SER A 542 36.43 -18.21 24.99
N PRO A 543 37.73 -18.30 25.35
CA PRO A 543 38.30 -19.54 25.88
C PRO A 543 37.72 -19.93 27.25
N ASP A 544 37.27 -18.93 28.04
CA ASP A 544 36.77 -19.15 29.39
C ASP A 544 35.32 -19.69 29.40
N THR A 545 34.48 -19.27 28.46
CA THR A 545 33.06 -19.63 28.41
C THR A 545 32.71 -20.60 27.28
N GLY A 546 33.62 -20.81 26.32
CA GLY A 546 33.35 -21.56 25.09
C GLY A 546 32.31 -20.90 24.18
N ARG A 547 32.01 -19.61 24.38
CA ARG A 547 31.00 -18.86 23.60
C ARG A 547 31.64 -17.99 22.52
N TYR A 548 30.97 -17.89 21.37
CA TYR A 548 31.35 -16.99 20.29
C TYR A 548 30.80 -15.58 20.52
N THR A 549 31.62 -14.57 20.27
CA THR A 549 31.30 -13.14 20.44
C THR A 549 31.60 -12.36 19.16
N LEU A 550 30.78 -11.35 18.85
CA LEU A 550 30.95 -10.47 17.69
C LEU A 550 31.44 -9.07 18.12
N ASP A 551 32.60 -8.66 17.62
CA ASP A 551 33.00 -7.26 17.62
C ASP A 551 32.23 -6.52 16.52
N THR A 552 31.09 -5.96 16.88
CA THR A 552 30.17 -5.28 15.95
C THR A 552 30.80 -4.06 15.27
N ALA A 553 31.73 -3.37 15.95
CA ALA A 553 32.39 -2.20 15.40
C ALA A 553 33.40 -2.60 14.31
N LYS A 554 34.26 -3.58 14.60
CA LYS A 554 35.20 -4.14 13.62
C LYS A 554 34.47 -4.77 12.43
N PHE A 555 33.46 -5.60 12.71
CA PHE A 555 32.69 -6.28 11.66
C PHE A 555 31.98 -5.28 10.74
N SER A 556 31.32 -4.26 11.30
CA SER A 556 30.64 -3.23 10.51
C SER A 556 31.61 -2.40 9.67
N SER A 557 32.81 -2.12 10.17
CA SER A 557 33.87 -1.43 9.42
C SER A 557 34.39 -2.28 8.25
N LEU A 558 34.59 -3.58 8.46
CA LEU A 558 34.96 -4.51 7.39
C LEU A 558 33.85 -4.67 6.36
N LEU A 559 32.58 -4.68 6.78
CA LEU A 559 31.45 -4.76 5.86
C LEU A 559 31.30 -3.50 5.00
N ALA A 560 31.64 -2.34 5.53
CA ALA A 560 31.66 -1.09 4.75
C ALA A 560 32.83 -1.04 3.74
N SER A 561 34.01 -1.54 4.11
CA SER A 561 35.23 -1.42 3.30
C SER A 561 35.51 -2.60 2.37
N LYS A 562 35.12 -3.81 2.78
CA LYS A 562 35.40 -5.10 2.11
C LYS A 562 34.18 -6.04 2.12
N PRO A 563 33.01 -5.58 1.65
CA PRO A 563 31.76 -6.35 1.68
C PRO A 563 31.87 -7.69 0.92
N ASP A 564 32.57 -7.69 -0.20
CA ASP A 564 32.73 -8.88 -1.02
C ASP A 564 33.57 -9.95 -0.30
N GLU A 565 34.60 -9.56 0.47
CA GLU A 565 35.38 -10.52 1.26
C GLU A 565 34.54 -11.16 2.39
N LEU A 566 33.68 -10.40 3.06
CA LEU A 566 32.77 -10.95 4.06
C LEU A 566 31.66 -11.81 3.45
N ARG A 567 31.12 -11.41 2.30
CA ARG A 567 30.19 -12.24 1.54
C ARG A 567 30.84 -13.58 1.20
N ASP A 568 32.06 -13.56 0.67
CA ASP A 568 32.78 -14.77 0.26
C ASP A 568 33.13 -15.68 1.47
N LEU A 569 33.27 -15.11 2.68
CA LEU A 569 33.48 -15.84 3.93
C LEU A 569 32.24 -16.65 4.35
N PHE A 570 31.04 -16.09 4.22
CA PHE A 570 29.81 -16.74 4.69
C PHE A 570 29.04 -17.45 3.58
N ALA A 571 28.87 -16.80 2.43
CA ALA A 571 28.04 -17.26 1.33
C ALA A 571 28.80 -18.17 0.36
N SER A 572 28.02 -18.91 -0.41
CA SER A 572 28.52 -19.67 -1.55
C SER A 572 28.59 -18.76 -2.77
N VAL A 573 29.80 -18.58 -3.30
CA VAL A 573 30.07 -17.63 -4.39
C VAL A 573 31.00 -18.23 -5.42
N ALA A 574 30.82 -17.81 -6.66
CA ALA A 574 31.79 -18.02 -7.71
C ALA A 574 32.25 -16.66 -8.20
N THR A 575 33.57 -16.44 -8.22
CA THR A 575 34.18 -15.16 -8.62
C THR A 575 35.16 -15.42 -9.74
N ALA A 576 35.07 -14.64 -10.81
CA ALA A 576 36.04 -14.64 -11.89
C ALA A 576 37.11 -13.58 -11.64
N THR A 577 38.36 -13.85 -12.05
CA THR A 577 39.46 -12.88 -11.94
C THR A 577 39.54 -11.90 -13.10
N ASP A 578 39.00 -12.28 -14.25
CA ASP A 578 39.07 -11.49 -15.49
C ASP A 578 37.70 -10.85 -15.78
N THR A 579 37.68 -9.66 -16.38
CA THR A 579 36.46 -8.95 -16.75
C THR A 579 35.74 -9.55 -17.95
N ASP A 580 36.46 -10.30 -18.79
CA ASP A 580 35.92 -10.96 -20.00
C ASP A 580 35.16 -12.26 -19.65
N ILE A 581 35.22 -12.71 -18.40
CA ILE A 581 34.44 -13.84 -17.88
C ILE A 581 33.67 -13.45 -16.61
N GLN A 582 32.50 -14.02 -16.42
CA GLN A 582 31.68 -13.78 -15.22
C GLN A 582 31.05 -15.09 -14.78
N ALA A 583 31.24 -15.48 -13.52
CA ALA A 583 30.51 -16.62 -12.99
C ALA A 583 29.02 -16.27 -12.85
N LEU A 584 28.15 -17.13 -13.36
CA LEU A 584 26.69 -16.94 -13.34
C LEU A 584 26.05 -17.76 -12.23
N ALA A 585 26.36 -19.05 -12.20
CA ALA A 585 25.76 -20.01 -11.30
C ALA A 585 26.67 -21.23 -11.14
N PHE A 586 26.40 -22.04 -10.13
CA PHE A 586 27.00 -23.35 -9.98
C PHE A 586 26.02 -24.29 -9.27
N SER A 587 26.17 -25.59 -9.51
CA SER A 587 25.28 -26.59 -8.93
C SER A 587 25.79 -27.06 -7.56
N ALA A 588 24.95 -27.78 -6.83
CA ALA A 588 25.38 -28.46 -5.61
C ALA A 588 26.50 -29.50 -5.85
N LYS A 589 26.66 -30.00 -7.08
CA LYS A 589 27.73 -30.93 -7.47
C LYS A 589 29.05 -30.24 -7.79
N THR A 590 29.03 -28.93 -8.05
CA THR A 590 30.27 -28.17 -8.24
C THR A 590 31.07 -28.17 -6.94
N LYS A 591 32.34 -28.58 -7.02
CA LYS A 591 33.24 -28.62 -5.88
C LYS A 591 33.82 -27.23 -5.61
N THR A 592 34.23 -27.00 -4.37
CA THR A 592 35.04 -25.83 -4.04
C THR A 592 36.38 -25.92 -4.76
N SER A 593 36.80 -24.83 -5.38
CA SER A 593 38.11 -24.75 -5.99
C SER A 593 39.20 -24.63 -4.91
N SER A 594 40.45 -24.88 -5.30
CA SER A 594 41.59 -24.41 -4.51
C SER A 594 41.65 -22.87 -4.54
N SER A 595 42.57 -22.28 -3.78
CA SER A 595 42.85 -20.85 -3.83
C SER A 595 43.37 -20.37 -5.20
N LEU A 596 43.76 -21.29 -6.10
CA LEU A 596 44.17 -20.99 -7.48
C LEU A 596 42.99 -20.92 -8.45
N GLY A 597 41.80 -21.37 -8.05
CA GLY A 597 40.61 -21.38 -8.90
C GLY A 597 40.64 -22.45 -10.01
N TYR A 598 39.57 -22.49 -10.80
CA TYR A 598 39.47 -23.27 -12.03
C TYR A 598 39.89 -22.40 -13.21
N ALA A 599 40.97 -22.78 -13.90
CA ALA A 599 41.41 -22.06 -15.10
C ALA A 599 40.38 -22.18 -16.22
N VAL A 600 40.05 -21.06 -16.87
CA VAL A 600 39.13 -21.02 -18.00
C VAL A 600 39.93 -20.91 -19.29
N GLN A 601 39.71 -21.85 -20.20
CA GLN A 601 40.33 -21.86 -21.53
C GLN A 601 39.25 -21.73 -22.59
N ILE A 602 39.27 -20.66 -23.38
CA ILE A 602 38.33 -20.42 -24.47
C ILE A 602 39.03 -20.71 -25.80
N THR A 603 38.46 -21.63 -26.57
CA THR A 603 38.98 -22.01 -27.89
C THR A 603 38.18 -21.39 -29.03
N GLN A 604 36.96 -20.93 -28.74
CA GLN A 604 36.09 -20.25 -29.70
C GLN A 604 35.23 -19.23 -28.96
N ALA A 605 35.28 -17.96 -29.39
CA ALA A 605 34.38 -16.92 -28.91
C ALA A 605 32.98 -17.08 -29.53
N ALA A 606 31.95 -16.71 -28.76
CA ALA A 606 30.59 -16.70 -29.28
C ALA A 606 30.41 -15.55 -30.28
N THR A 607 29.61 -15.78 -31.33
CA THR A 607 29.22 -14.73 -32.30
C THR A 607 27.72 -14.66 -32.46
N ARG A 608 27.23 -13.47 -32.84
CA ARG A 608 25.85 -13.26 -33.28
C ARG A 608 25.78 -13.63 -34.76
N ALA A 609 24.59 -13.99 -35.25
CA ALA A 609 24.36 -14.01 -36.69
C ALA A 609 24.51 -12.59 -37.23
N GLU A 610 25.34 -12.42 -38.25
CA GLU A 610 25.69 -11.10 -38.80
C GLU A 610 25.83 -11.20 -40.32
N ASP A 611 25.20 -10.25 -41.03
CA ASP A 611 25.36 -10.02 -42.46
C ASP A 611 25.87 -8.59 -42.64
N VAL A 612 27.16 -8.46 -42.93
CA VAL A 612 27.81 -7.17 -43.17
C VAL A 612 27.77 -6.87 -44.65
N GLY A 613 27.10 -5.78 -45.02
CA GLY A 613 26.93 -5.36 -46.40
C GLY A 613 28.27 -5.25 -47.16
N ALA A 614 28.29 -5.77 -48.38
CA ALA A 614 29.48 -5.72 -49.22
C ALA A 614 29.74 -4.32 -49.82
N GLN A 615 28.71 -3.46 -49.91
CA GLN A 615 28.78 -2.15 -50.55
C GLN A 615 29.00 -1.01 -49.55
N ASN A 616 29.74 0.02 -50.00
CA ASN A 616 29.76 1.31 -49.32
C ASN A 616 28.60 2.18 -49.84
N VAL A 617 27.65 2.49 -48.97
CA VAL A 617 26.42 3.24 -49.27
C VAL A 617 26.40 4.61 -48.60
N SER A 618 27.55 5.16 -48.21
CA SER A 618 27.63 6.51 -47.61
C SER A 618 27.07 7.61 -48.52
N GLY A 619 27.06 7.40 -49.84
CA GLY A 619 26.44 8.29 -50.83
C GLY A 619 24.96 8.01 -51.10
N GLY A 620 24.33 7.06 -50.41
CA GLY A 620 22.98 6.59 -50.68
C GLY A 620 22.93 5.41 -51.66
N LEU A 621 21.74 4.83 -51.80
CA LEU A 621 21.47 3.73 -52.73
C LEU A 621 21.26 4.28 -54.13
N THR A 622 21.86 3.65 -55.14
CA THR A 622 21.64 4.00 -56.56
C THR A 622 20.86 2.93 -57.32
N GLN A 623 20.62 1.77 -56.70
CA GLN A 623 19.88 0.65 -57.26
C GLN A 623 18.62 0.33 -56.44
N ASN A 624 17.55 -0.08 -57.11
CA ASN A 624 16.37 -0.63 -56.46
C ASN A 624 16.63 -2.08 -56.03
N GLU A 625 16.15 -2.45 -54.85
CA GLU A 625 16.38 -3.76 -54.25
C GLU A 625 15.20 -4.15 -53.36
N THR A 626 14.80 -5.42 -53.36
CA THR A 626 13.90 -5.96 -52.34
C THR A 626 14.65 -6.97 -51.49
N LEU A 627 14.75 -6.69 -50.20
CA LEU A 627 15.36 -7.56 -49.20
C LEU A 627 14.27 -8.37 -48.50
N THR A 628 14.29 -9.69 -48.70
CA THR A 628 13.45 -10.63 -47.96
C THR A 628 14.25 -11.23 -46.82
N ILE A 629 13.85 -10.94 -45.58
CA ILE A 629 14.52 -11.37 -44.35
C ILE A 629 13.61 -12.36 -43.64
N THR A 630 14.13 -13.54 -43.33
CA THR A 630 13.40 -14.59 -42.60
C THR A 630 14.11 -14.90 -41.28
N ALA A 631 13.42 -14.76 -40.16
CA ALA A 631 13.93 -15.05 -38.83
C ALA A 631 12.80 -15.56 -37.91
N GLY A 632 13.09 -16.56 -37.07
CA GLY A 632 12.09 -17.11 -36.14
C GLY A 632 10.83 -17.69 -36.81
N GLY A 633 10.92 -18.10 -38.07
CA GLY A 633 9.78 -18.58 -38.86
C GLY A 633 8.91 -17.49 -39.48
N LEU A 634 9.23 -16.21 -39.24
CA LEU A 634 8.56 -15.05 -39.82
C LEU A 634 9.38 -14.50 -40.99
N THR A 635 8.71 -13.90 -41.98
CA THR A 635 9.34 -13.33 -43.17
C THR A 635 8.88 -11.88 -43.38
N ALA A 636 9.84 -11.00 -43.65
CA ALA A 636 9.64 -9.58 -43.94
C ALA A 636 10.28 -9.23 -45.29
N SER A 637 9.60 -8.42 -46.11
CA SER A 637 10.15 -7.95 -47.40
C SER A 637 10.23 -6.43 -47.41
N ALA A 638 11.45 -5.89 -47.29
CA ALA A 638 11.73 -4.47 -47.33
C ALA A 638 12.07 -4.04 -48.77
N SER A 639 11.34 -3.07 -49.31
CA SER A 639 11.65 -2.45 -50.60
C SER A 639 12.54 -1.24 -50.41
N LEU A 640 13.73 -1.30 -50.99
CA LEU A 640 14.71 -0.22 -51.01
C LEU A 640 14.76 0.40 -52.41
N THR A 641 14.68 1.73 -52.48
CA THR A 641 14.65 2.45 -53.75
C THR A 641 15.92 3.27 -53.94
N SER A 642 16.35 3.41 -55.19
CA SER A 642 17.38 4.35 -55.61
C SER A 642 17.03 5.76 -55.12
N GLY A 643 18.02 6.48 -54.60
CA GLY A 643 17.87 7.78 -53.96
C GLY A 643 17.66 7.75 -52.44
N MET A 644 17.40 6.59 -51.82
CA MET A 644 17.36 6.48 -50.36
C MET A 644 18.75 6.74 -49.77
N THR A 645 18.81 7.48 -48.66
CA THR A 645 20.03 7.55 -47.85
C THR A 645 20.27 6.22 -47.13
N ALA A 646 21.50 5.97 -46.66
CA ALA A 646 21.79 4.79 -45.85
C ALA A 646 20.90 4.70 -44.60
N GLN A 647 20.57 5.85 -44.00
CA GLN A 647 19.71 5.91 -42.81
C GLN A 647 18.24 5.62 -43.14
N ASP A 648 17.75 6.08 -44.29
CA ASP A 648 16.39 5.76 -44.76
C ASP A 648 16.27 4.26 -45.05
N ALA A 649 17.29 3.66 -45.67
CA ALA A 649 17.34 2.23 -45.92
C ALA A 649 17.31 1.42 -44.62
N VAL A 650 18.13 1.79 -43.62
CA VAL A 650 18.10 1.17 -42.29
C VAL A 650 16.72 1.31 -41.63
N THR A 651 16.11 2.49 -41.73
CA THR A 651 14.79 2.77 -41.16
C THR A 651 13.71 1.93 -41.84
N ALA A 652 13.75 1.81 -43.17
CA ALA A 652 12.82 0.99 -43.94
C ALA A 652 12.94 -0.49 -43.58
N ILE A 653 14.17 -1.01 -43.45
CA ILE A 653 14.41 -2.40 -43.03
C ILE A 653 13.86 -2.63 -41.61
N ASN A 654 14.26 -1.81 -40.63
CA ASN A 654 13.84 -1.98 -39.24
C ASN A 654 12.32 -1.83 -39.05
N THR A 655 11.69 -0.92 -39.79
CA THR A 655 10.22 -0.75 -39.78
C THR A 655 9.52 -1.99 -40.33
N THR A 656 10.03 -2.53 -41.45
CA THR A 656 9.46 -3.74 -42.06
C THR A 656 9.62 -4.95 -41.14
N LEU A 657 10.78 -5.14 -40.52
CA LEU A 657 11.03 -6.21 -39.55
C LEU A 657 10.08 -6.12 -38.37
N LYS A 658 9.94 -4.93 -37.77
CA LYS A 658 9.03 -4.69 -36.65
C LYS A 658 7.57 -4.98 -37.02
N ASN A 659 7.12 -4.56 -38.19
CA ASN A 659 5.76 -4.80 -38.67
C ASN A 659 5.49 -6.29 -38.93
N ALA A 660 6.51 -7.06 -39.32
CA ALA A 660 6.43 -8.50 -39.49
C ALA A 660 6.57 -9.29 -38.17
N GLY A 661 6.77 -8.61 -37.03
CA GLY A 661 6.98 -9.23 -35.73
C GLY A 661 8.41 -9.76 -35.49
N ILE A 662 9.36 -9.44 -36.36
CA ILE A 662 10.78 -9.80 -36.20
C ILE A 662 11.46 -8.72 -35.35
N THR A 663 11.60 -8.97 -34.05
CA THR A 663 12.23 -8.03 -33.10
C THR A 663 13.68 -8.33 -32.80
N ASP A 664 14.12 -9.56 -33.05
CA ASP A 664 15.45 -10.05 -32.71
C ASP A 664 16.49 -9.82 -33.83
N VAL A 665 16.12 -9.16 -34.95
CA VAL A 665 17.06 -8.78 -36.01
C VAL A 665 16.93 -7.29 -36.26
N SER A 666 18.05 -6.59 -36.39
CA SER A 666 18.07 -5.15 -36.67
C SER A 666 19.14 -4.80 -37.69
N ALA A 667 18.84 -3.83 -38.55
CA ALA A 667 19.79 -3.17 -39.42
C ALA A 667 20.42 -1.96 -38.72
N SER A 668 21.70 -1.72 -39.02
CA SER A 668 22.43 -0.52 -38.61
C SER A 668 23.36 -0.06 -39.73
N PHE A 669 23.72 1.22 -39.74
CA PHE A 669 24.69 1.77 -40.68
C PHE A 669 25.96 2.19 -39.93
N ASN A 670 27.12 1.72 -40.40
CA ASN A 670 28.42 2.11 -39.86
C ASN A 670 29.04 3.18 -40.74
N SER A 671 29.10 4.42 -40.25
CA SER A 671 29.62 5.57 -41.01
C SER A 671 31.11 5.49 -41.30
N SER A 672 31.89 4.72 -40.54
CA SER A 672 33.34 4.55 -40.76
C SER A 672 33.62 3.59 -41.90
N THR A 673 32.81 2.54 -42.06
CA THR A 673 32.96 1.57 -43.15
C THR A 673 32.05 1.88 -44.34
N GLY A 674 31.02 2.69 -44.14
CA GLY A 674 29.97 2.99 -45.11
C GLY A 674 29.02 1.83 -45.36
N LYS A 675 28.96 0.82 -44.48
CA LYS A 675 28.23 -0.42 -44.71
C LYS A 675 26.97 -0.50 -43.86
N ILE A 676 25.92 -1.11 -44.40
CA ILE A 676 24.76 -1.54 -43.62
C ILE A 676 25.03 -2.95 -43.10
N THR A 677 24.73 -3.20 -41.84
CA THR A 677 24.86 -4.52 -41.20
C THR A 677 23.52 -4.96 -40.62
N LEU A 678 23.10 -6.18 -40.94
CA LEU A 678 22.04 -6.89 -40.22
C LEU A 678 22.65 -7.75 -39.11
N ILE A 679 22.12 -7.64 -37.90
CA ILE A 679 22.62 -8.41 -36.75
C ILE A 679 21.46 -8.95 -35.92
N HIS A 680 21.58 -10.20 -35.48
CA HIS A 680 20.62 -10.83 -34.57
C HIS A 680 20.91 -10.41 -33.12
N ALA A 681 19.92 -10.09 -32.28
CA ALA A 681 20.04 -9.63 -30.89
C ALA A 681 20.89 -10.54 -29.98
N LYS A 682 20.74 -11.85 -30.14
CA LYS A 682 21.34 -12.90 -29.30
C LYS A 682 22.51 -13.62 -29.99
N TYR A 683 23.44 -14.13 -29.17
CA TYR A 683 24.60 -14.92 -29.57
C TYR A 683 24.26 -16.42 -29.65
N GLY A 684 24.92 -17.16 -30.54
CA GLY A 684 24.89 -18.63 -30.53
C GLY A 684 24.30 -19.31 -31.76
N LEU A 685 24.46 -20.63 -31.84
CA LEU A 685 24.05 -21.44 -33.01
C LEU A 685 22.52 -21.50 -33.20
N LYS A 686 21.76 -21.37 -32.11
CA LYS A 686 20.28 -21.36 -32.14
C LYS A 686 19.71 -20.10 -32.79
N HIS A 687 20.53 -19.08 -32.98
CA HIS A 687 20.11 -17.77 -33.48
C HIS A 687 20.66 -17.52 -34.88
N SER A 688 19.75 -17.57 -35.85
CA SER A 688 20.05 -17.40 -37.27
C SER A 688 18.97 -16.60 -37.96
N PHE A 689 19.32 -15.95 -39.05
CA PHE A 689 18.36 -15.38 -39.99
C PHE A 689 18.82 -15.65 -41.42
N LYS A 690 17.89 -15.50 -42.35
CA LYS A 690 18.14 -15.65 -43.77
C LYS A 690 17.84 -14.36 -44.50
N VAL A 691 18.67 -14.04 -45.49
CA VAL A 691 18.50 -12.86 -46.33
C VAL A 691 18.50 -13.29 -47.79
N LYS A 692 17.46 -12.91 -48.51
CA LYS A 692 17.36 -13.02 -49.96
C LYS A 692 17.17 -11.63 -50.55
N SER A 693 18.12 -11.20 -51.36
CA SER A 693 18.04 -9.95 -52.10
C SER A 693 17.66 -10.20 -53.56
N THR A 694 16.90 -9.30 -54.18
CA THR A 694 16.69 -9.29 -55.64
C THR A 694 17.93 -8.89 -56.43
N VAL A 695 18.96 -8.36 -55.77
CA VAL A 695 20.24 -7.93 -56.33
C VAL A 695 21.37 -8.73 -55.68
N ALA A 696 22.49 -8.97 -56.38
CA ALA A 696 23.64 -9.60 -55.75
C ALA A 696 24.32 -8.65 -54.76
N SER A 697 24.82 -9.14 -53.63
CA SER A 697 25.49 -8.31 -52.63
C SER A 697 26.69 -7.54 -53.18
N GLY A 698 27.36 -8.07 -54.21
CA GLY A 698 28.47 -7.41 -54.89
C GLY A 698 28.10 -6.28 -55.87
N THR A 699 26.82 -6.06 -56.15
CA THR A 699 26.39 -5.03 -57.12
C THR A 699 26.55 -3.62 -56.56
N ALA A 700 27.31 -2.78 -57.26
CA ALA A 700 27.50 -1.38 -56.87
C ALA A 700 26.15 -0.65 -56.72
N GLY A 701 26.00 0.11 -55.64
CA GLY A 701 24.80 0.90 -55.38
C GLY A 701 23.63 0.18 -54.71
N SER A 702 23.75 -1.12 -54.42
CA SER A 702 22.79 -1.86 -53.58
C SER A 702 23.13 -1.74 -52.08
N SER A 703 22.28 -2.28 -51.21
CA SER A 703 22.55 -2.38 -49.77
C SER A 703 23.76 -3.25 -49.44
N GLY A 704 24.11 -4.14 -50.37
CA GLY A 704 25.18 -5.13 -50.23
C GLY A 704 24.87 -6.30 -49.30
N LEU A 705 23.62 -6.46 -48.86
CA LEU A 705 23.19 -7.53 -47.95
C LEU A 705 22.79 -8.79 -48.73
N GLY A 706 22.91 -9.96 -48.10
CA GLY A 706 22.53 -11.25 -48.65
C GLY A 706 23.58 -11.91 -49.55
N SER A 707 23.12 -12.82 -50.43
CA SER A 707 24.01 -13.67 -51.22
C SER A 707 24.76 -12.90 -52.32
N THR A 708 25.94 -13.42 -52.70
CA THR A 708 26.69 -12.97 -53.88
C THR A 708 25.97 -13.27 -55.19
N VAL A 709 24.89 -14.05 -55.16
CA VAL A 709 24.02 -14.34 -56.30
C VAL A 709 22.63 -13.75 -56.04
N ALA A 710 22.13 -12.96 -56.98
CA ALA A 710 20.79 -12.37 -56.90
C ALA A 710 19.71 -13.45 -56.73
N ASN A 711 18.64 -13.12 -56.00
CA ASN A 711 17.50 -13.98 -55.70
C ASN A 711 17.82 -15.29 -54.95
N THR A 712 19.04 -15.42 -54.41
CA THR A 712 19.48 -16.59 -53.64
C THR A 712 19.42 -16.27 -52.15
N GLU A 713 18.86 -17.20 -51.37
CA GLU A 713 18.78 -17.10 -49.91
C GLU A 713 20.15 -17.43 -49.29
N ALA A 714 20.72 -16.50 -48.52
CA ALA A 714 21.89 -16.73 -47.68
C ALA A 714 21.45 -16.92 -46.23
N THR A 715 22.03 -17.90 -45.53
CA THR A 715 21.78 -18.15 -44.10
C THR A 715 22.95 -17.65 -43.28
N PHE A 716 22.66 -16.85 -42.27
CA PHE A 716 23.64 -16.32 -41.32
C PHE A 716 23.33 -16.90 -39.95
N THR A 717 24.32 -17.53 -39.33
CA THR A 717 24.18 -18.23 -38.05
C THR A 717 25.24 -17.72 -37.08
N GLY A 718 24.86 -17.49 -35.82
CA GLY A 718 25.81 -17.21 -34.76
C GLY A 718 26.66 -18.44 -34.42
N GLN A 719 27.60 -18.29 -33.51
CA GLN A 719 28.39 -19.40 -32.99
C GLN A 719 28.35 -19.40 -31.47
N ASP A 720 28.29 -20.58 -30.87
CA ASP A 720 28.41 -20.73 -29.42
C ASP A 720 29.88 -20.62 -28.99
N VAL A 721 30.09 -20.21 -27.74
CA VAL A 721 31.40 -20.28 -27.09
C VAL A 721 31.88 -21.73 -27.00
N LYS A 722 33.18 -21.98 -27.10
CA LYS A 722 33.78 -23.29 -26.79
C LYS A 722 34.99 -23.11 -25.88
N GLY A 723 35.16 -24.06 -24.97
CA GLY A 723 36.24 -24.00 -24.00
C GLY A 723 36.20 -25.13 -22.97
N THR A 724 37.08 -25.01 -21.97
CA THR A 724 37.13 -25.89 -20.80
C THR A 724 37.15 -25.05 -19.53
N ILE A 725 36.68 -25.63 -18.42
CA ILE A 725 36.71 -25.02 -17.09
C ILE A 725 37.47 -25.98 -16.17
N GLY A 726 38.54 -25.51 -15.53
CA GLY A 726 39.38 -26.34 -14.67
C GLY A 726 40.08 -27.50 -15.41
N GLY A 727 40.19 -27.42 -16.73
CA GLY A 727 40.68 -28.50 -17.59
C GLY A 727 39.64 -29.59 -17.90
N GLU A 728 38.41 -29.47 -17.38
CA GLU A 728 37.31 -30.40 -17.67
C GLU A 728 36.43 -29.87 -18.81
N ALA A 729 35.71 -30.78 -19.49
CA ALA A 729 34.88 -30.44 -20.64
C ALA A 729 33.70 -29.52 -20.25
N ALA A 730 33.36 -28.60 -21.14
CA ALA A 730 32.25 -27.68 -20.94
C ALA A 730 31.48 -27.42 -22.24
N THR A 731 30.16 -27.35 -22.12
CA THR A 731 29.24 -27.11 -23.23
C THR A 731 28.88 -25.62 -23.30
N GLY A 732 29.01 -25.05 -24.49
CA GLY A 732 28.63 -23.67 -24.75
C GLY A 732 27.23 -23.53 -25.33
N GLU A 733 26.50 -22.51 -24.88
CA GLU A 733 25.24 -22.05 -25.45
C GLU A 733 25.24 -20.51 -25.49
N GLY A 734 25.30 -19.95 -26.70
CA GLY A 734 25.56 -18.53 -26.89
C GLY A 734 26.87 -18.13 -26.23
N GLN A 735 26.81 -17.17 -25.31
CA GLN A 735 27.96 -16.72 -24.50
C GLN A 735 28.15 -17.52 -23.21
N THR A 736 27.24 -18.44 -22.87
CA THR A 736 27.33 -19.19 -21.61
C THR A 736 28.12 -20.47 -21.83
N LEU A 737 29.12 -20.72 -20.99
CA LEU A 737 29.88 -21.96 -20.95
C LEU A 737 29.55 -22.70 -19.64
N THR A 738 29.10 -23.94 -19.74
CA THR A 738 28.66 -24.75 -18.60
C THR A 738 29.50 -26.01 -18.48
N GLY A 739 30.08 -26.28 -17.31
CA GLY A 739 30.79 -27.54 -17.04
C GLY A 739 29.85 -28.74 -17.15
N ASP A 740 30.28 -29.75 -17.90
CA ASP A 740 29.44 -30.88 -18.29
C ASP A 740 28.99 -31.74 -17.09
N SER A 741 27.80 -32.33 -17.20
CA SER A 741 27.29 -33.27 -16.20
C SER A 741 28.21 -34.48 -16.07
N GLY A 742 28.57 -34.84 -14.83
CA GLY A 742 29.49 -35.93 -14.53
C GLY A 742 30.95 -35.50 -14.39
N ASN A 743 31.27 -34.23 -14.63
CA ASN A 743 32.59 -33.67 -14.32
C ASN A 743 32.93 -33.86 -12.83
N THR A 744 34.22 -34.07 -12.53
CA THR A 744 34.64 -34.35 -11.15
C THR A 744 34.59 -33.10 -10.27
N SER A 745 34.83 -31.92 -10.84
CA SER A 745 34.94 -30.68 -10.09
C SER A 745 33.98 -29.58 -10.55
N THR A 746 33.74 -29.49 -11.86
CA THR A 746 33.05 -28.36 -12.51
C THR A 746 31.62 -28.66 -12.95
N ASP A 747 31.04 -29.80 -12.55
CA ASP A 747 29.67 -30.19 -12.92
C ASP A 747 28.67 -29.09 -12.58
N GLY A 748 28.05 -28.53 -13.61
CA GLY A 748 27.03 -27.49 -13.50
C GLY A 748 27.57 -26.10 -13.15
N LEU A 749 28.89 -25.87 -13.21
CA LEU A 749 29.47 -24.53 -13.10
C LEU A 749 29.22 -23.75 -14.40
N GLN A 750 28.52 -22.63 -14.30
CA GLN A 750 28.14 -21.78 -15.43
C GLN A 750 28.88 -20.45 -15.38
N ILE A 751 29.48 -20.09 -16.51
CA ILE A 751 30.17 -18.82 -16.70
C ILE A 751 29.67 -18.14 -17.97
N LEU A 752 29.55 -16.82 -17.93
CA LEU A 752 29.32 -15.97 -19.09
C LEU A 752 30.68 -15.55 -19.65
N VAL A 753 30.87 -15.74 -20.94
CA VAL A 753 32.09 -15.43 -21.67
C VAL A 753 31.81 -14.28 -22.64
N LYS A 754 32.39 -13.12 -22.36
CA LYS A 754 32.17 -11.85 -23.09
C LYS A 754 33.23 -11.58 -24.16
N ILE A 755 34.29 -12.39 -24.22
CA ILE A 755 35.38 -12.17 -25.16
C ILE A 755 34.91 -12.25 -26.62
N THR A 756 35.36 -11.30 -27.44
CA THR A 756 35.12 -11.28 -28.89
C THR A 756 36.17 -12.10 -29.66
N PRO A 757 35.90 -12.54 -30.90
CA PRO A 757 36.90 -13.24 -31.73
C PRO A 757 38.22 -12.47 -31.90
N ALA A 758 38.15 -11.14 -32.02
CA ALA A 758 39.33 -10.29 -32.14
C ALA A 758 40.16 -10.28 -30.85
N GLN A 759 39.51 -10.14 -29.69
CA GLN A 759 40.17 -10.22 -28.39
C GLN A 759 40.78 -11.60 -28.14
N LEU A 760 40.07 -12.68 -28.49
CA LEU A 760 40.56 -14.05 -28.30
C LEU A 760 41.84 -14.30 -29.11
N THR A 761 41.90 -13.75 -30.33
CA THR A 761 43.10 -13.84 -31.18
C THR A 761 44.28 -13.07 -30.58
N ALA A 762 44.02 -11.92 -29.94
CA ALA A 762 45.05 -11.07 -29.34
C ALA A 762 45.55 -11.57 -27.98
N GLN A 763 44.65 -12.07 -27.14
CA GLN A 763 44.92 -12.48 -25.75
C GLN A 763 45.28 -13.97 -25.62
N GLY A 764 44.89 -14.80 -26.60
CA GLY A 764 45.03 -16.25 -26.54
C GLY A 764 43.93 -16.95 -25.74
N ALA A 765 44.02 -18.29 -25.64
CA ALA A 765 42.94 -19.11 -25.09
C ALA A 765 42.74 -18.99 -23.57
N SER A 766 43.75 -18.53 -22.82
CA SER A 766 43.68 -18.47 -21.36
C SER A 766 42.98 -17.20 -20.90
N GLN A 767 41.80 -17.34 -20.30
CA GLN A 767 40.86 -16.23 -20.03
C GLN A 767 40.61 -16.01 -18.53
N GLY A 768 41.63 -16.28 -17.71
CA GLY A 768 41.58 -16.12 -16.26
C GLY A 768 41.14 -17.38 -15.51
N VAL A 769 40.76 -17.19 -14.24
CA VAL A 769 40.34 -18.27 -13.34
C VAL A 769 39.00 -17.95 -12.70
N VAL A 770 38.24 -18.99 -12.39
CA VAL A 770 36.99 -18.92 -11.64
C VAL A 770 37.17 -19.65 -10.31
N THR A 771 37.09 -18.90 -9.22
CA THR A 771 37.17 -19.44 -7.87
C THR A 771 35.75 -19.75 -7.38
N VAL A 772 35.51 -21.00 -6.98
CA VAL A 772 34.25 -21.42 -6.37
C VAL A 772 34.49 -21.64 -4.88
N SER A 773 33.81 -20.85 -4.07
CA SER A 773 33.93 -20.89 -2.61
C SER A 773 32.61 -21.33 -1.98
N ARG A 774 32.71 -22.22 -0.99
CA ARG A 774 31.62 -22.50 -0.05
C ARG A 774 31.98 -21.81 1.25
N GLY A 775 31.31 -20.70 1.52
CA GLY A 775 31.48 -20.00 2.79
C GLY A 775 30.99 -20.83 3.98
N ILE A 776 31.30 -20.34 5.17
CA ILE A 776 31.06 -20.99 6.46
C ILE A 776 29.57 -21.28 6.66
N ALA A 777 28.68 -20.38 6.25
CA ALA A 777 27.24 -20.59 6.40
C ALA A 777 26.73 -21.75 5.53
N THR A 778 27.26 -21.90 4.30
CA THR A 778 26.95 -23.07 3.47
C THR A 778 27.52 -24.36 4.07
N GLN A 779 28.78 -24.34 4.54
CA GLN A 779 29.39 -25.53 5.13
C GLN A 779 28.63 -25.99 6.39
N LEU A 780 28.22 -25.05 7.24
CA LEU A 780 27.36 -25.34 8.39
C LEU A 780 26.01 -25.90 7.96
N ASP A 781 25.35 -25.27 6.98
CA ASP A 781 24.05 -25.73 6.50
C ASP A 781 24.10 -27.15 5.93
N GLU A 782 25.12 -27.49 5.16
CA GLU A 782 25.32 -28.84 4.61
C GLU A 782 25.61 -29.86 5.71
N LEU A 783 26.51 -29.53 6.66
CA LEU A 783 26.79 -30.40 7.79
C LEU A 783 25.53 -30.62 8.64
N LEU A 784 24.89 -29.55 9.08
CA LEU A 784 23.70 -29.62 9.94
C LEU A 784 22.51 -30.25 9.21
N GLY A 785 22.40 -30.03 7.89
CA GLY A 785 21.48 -30.74 7.00
C GLY A 785 21.65 -32.24 7.11
N PHE A 786 22.87 -32.73 6.94
CA PHE A 786 23.20 -34.15 7.12
C PHE A 786 22.96 -34.63 8.56
N LEU A 787 23.38 -33.86 9.57
CA LEU A 787 23.25 -34.26 10.99
C LEU A 787 21.78 -34.40 11.44
N THR A 788 20.90 -33.57 10.89
CA THR A 788 19.47 -33.47 11.28
C THR A 788 18.53 -34.16 10.30
N ASP A 789 19.04 -34.90 9.31
CA ASP A 789 18.20 -35.59 8.33
C ASP A 789 17.29 -36.62 9.02
N GLN A 790 15.99 -36.49 8.78
CA GLN A 790 14.96 -37.32 9.41
C GLN A 790 14.75 -38.66 8.69
N ASN A 791 15.35 -38.87 7.51
CA ASN A 791 15.17 -40.09 6.72
C ASN A 791 16.08 -41.25 7.16
N GLN A 792 16.40 -41.39 8.45
CA GLN A 792 17.31 -42.40 9.04
C GLN A 792 18.80 -42.30 8.62
N ASP A 793 19.16 -41.41 7.70
CA ASP A 793 20.55 -41.19 7.28
C ASP A 793 21.32 -40.23 8.21
N GLY A 794 20.60 -39.43 9.00
CA GLY A 794 21.21 -38.47 9.93
C GLY A 794 21.66 -39.12 11.23
N PRO A 795 22.91 -38.91 11.70
CA PRO A 795 23.43 -39.52 12.92
C PRO A 795 22.65 -39.16 14.20
N ILE A 796 22.02 -37.98 14.27
CA ILE A 796 21.20 -37.60 15.43
C ILE A 796 19.86 -38.34 15.40
N GLN A 797 19.25 -38.46 14.21
CA GLN A 797 18.03 -39.24 14.04
C GLN A 797 18.27 -40.72 14.37
N ALA A 798 19.40 -41.28 13.90
CA ALA A 798 19.80 -42.63 14.26
C ALA A 798 19.97 -42.82 15.78
N ALA A 799 20.53 -41.84 16.49
CA ALA A 799 20.65 -41.87 17.95
C ALA A 799 19.28 -41.84 18.66
N ILE A 800 18.34 -41.04 18.16
CA ILE A 800 16.95 -41.00 18.64
C ILE A 800 16.29 -42.37 18.46
N ASP A 801 16.42 -42.96 17.28
CA ASP A 801 15.78 -44.24 16.95
C ASP A 801 16.40 -45.42 17.69
N GLU A 802 17.72 -45.40 17.92
CA GLU A 802 18.39 -46.36 18.79
C GLU A 802 17.91 -46.26 20.24
N ALA A 803 17.81 -45.04 20.79
CA ALA A 803 17.31 -44.83 22.14
C ALA A 803 15.84 -45.26 22.29
N ASN A 804 14.98 -44.95 21.31
CA ASN A 804 13.59 -45.42 21.26
C ASN A 804 13.49 -46.94 21.22
N SER A 805 14.34 -47.60 20.44
CA SER A 805 14.40 -49.06 20.38
C SER A 805 14.76 -49.65 21.75
N ARG A 806 15.75 -49.06 22.45
CA ARG A 806 16.12 -49.46 23.82
C ARG A 806 14.99 -49.22 24.83
N VAL A 807 14.23 -48.13 24.70
CA VAL A 807 13.02 -47.89 25.53
C VAL A 807 12.00 -49.00 25.32
N SER A 808 11.75 -49.39 24.06
CA SER A 808 10.81 -50.48 23.71
C SER A 808 11.26 -51.85 24.23
N ASP A 809 12.56 -52.16 24.13
CA ASP A 809 13.13 -53.40 24.65
C ASP A 809 13.06 -53.47 26.18
N LEU A 810 13.42 -52.38 26.86
CA LEU A 810 13.32 -52.28 28.32
C LEU A 810 11.86 -52.40 28.78
N LYS A 811 10.92 -51.78 28.07
CA LYS A 811 9.49 -51.93 28.32
C LYS A 811 9.05 -53.40 28.22
N SER A 812 9.47 -54.09 27.16
CA SER A 812 9.18 -55.51 26.96
C SER A 812 9.76 -56.38 28.10
N GLN A 813 10.96 -56.07 28.58
CA GLN A 813 11.57 -56.75 29.73
C GLN A 813 10.80 -56.49 31.04
N ILE A 814 10.38 -55.25 31.29
CA ILE A 814 9.56 -54.87 32.45
C ILE A 814 8.24 -55.65 32.43
N ASP A 815 7.56 -55.66 31.29
CA ASP A 815 6.27 -56.34 31.12
C ASP A 815 6.42 -57.87 31.34
N ALA A 816 7.51 -58.46 30.84
CA ALA A 816 7.82 -59.88 31.06
C ALA A 816 8.11 -60.21 32.53
N VAL A 817 8.85 -59.35 33.25
CA VAL A 817 9.14 -59.53 34.68
C VAL A 817 7.88 -59.34 35.52
N ASN A 818 7.05 -58.34 35.21
CA ASN A 818 5.76 -58.12 35.87
C ASN A 818 4.81 -59.31 35.69
N ALA A 819 4.73 -59.87 34.47
CA ALA A 819 3.94 -61.06 34.22
C ALA A 819 4.46 -62.29 35.00
N ARG A 820 5.79 -62.39 35.20
CA ARG A 820 6.38 -63.44 36.04
C ARG A 820 6.06 -63.26 37.52
N ILE A 821 6.16 -62.03 38.04
CA ILE A 821 5.77 -61.67 39.41
C ILE A 821 4.31 -62.08 39.66
N ALA A 822 3.40 -61.71 38.76
CA ALA A 822 1.98 -62.01 38.90
C ALA A 822 1.69 -63.53 38.92
N ARG A 823 2.37 -64.32 38.08
CA ARG A 823 2.26 -65.79 38.09
C ARG A 823 2.78 -66.40 39.38
N GLU A 824 3.90 -65.91 39.89
CA GLU A 824 4.49 -66.41 41.14
C GLU A 824 3.63 -66.07 42.35
N GLN A 825 3.07 -64.86 42.41
CA GLN A 825 2.09 -64.47 43.42
C GLN A 825 0.86 -65.38 43.40
N ALA A 826 0.33 -65.69 42.22
CA ALA A 826 -0.81 -66.60 42.06
C ALA A 826 -0.46 -68.02 42.54
N ARG A 827 0.71 -68.54 42.14
CA ARG A 827 1.20 -69.88 42.55
C ARG A 827 1.36 -69.98 44.06
N LEU A 828 2.05 -69.03 44.68
CA LEU A 828 2.27 -69.00 46.13
C LEU A 828 0.95 -68.87 46.89
N SER A 829 0.04 -68.01 46.42
CA SER A 829 -1.29 -67.86 47.02
C SER A 829 -2.07 -69.18 46.99
N GLU A 830 -1.99 -69.94 45.90
CA GLU A 830 -2.61 -71.26 45.78
C GLU A 830 -1.94 -72.30 46.71
N GLU A 831 -0.62 -72.33 46.79
CA GLU A 831 0.12 -73.23 47.69
C GLU A 831 -0.22 -72.98 49.16
N PHE A 832 -0.24 -71.71 49.59
CA PHE A 832 -0.65 -71.34 50.95
C PHE A 832 -2.12 -71.67 51.23
N THR A 833 -3.01 -71.46 50.26
CA THR A 833 -4.43 -71.85 50.40
C THR A 833 -4.58 -73.36 50.59
N ARG A 834 -3.84 -74.18 49.83
CA ARG A 834 -3.84 -75.65 49.98
C ARG A 834 -3.25 -76.09 51.32
N LEU A 835 -2.19 -75.41 51.78
CA LEU A 835 -1.58 -75.67 53.08
C LEU A 835 -2.56 -75.40 54.23
N GLU A 836 -3.29 -74.27 54.19
CA GLU A 836 -4.33 -73.94 55.19
C GLU A 836 -5.44 -74.99 55.21
N GLN A 837 -5.89 -75.47 54.04
CA GLN A 837 -6.88 -76.55 53.95
C GLN A 837 -6.35 -77.86 54.56
N ALA A 838 -5.11 -78.24 54.25
CA ALA A 838 -4.48 -79.42 54.83
C ALA A 838 -4.33 -79.29 56.35
N LEU A 839 -3.88 -78.14 56.86
CA LEU A 839 -3.77 -77.87 58.30
C LEU A 839 -5.14 -77.91 58.98
N GLY A 840 -6.19 -77.40 58.33
CA GLY A 840 -7.56 -77.46 58.86
C GLY A 840 -8.07 -78.90 58.99
N THR A 841 -7.81 -79.74 57.99
CA THR A 841 -8.15 -81.17 58.06
C THR A 841 -7.33 -81.89 59.13
N LEU A 842 -6.05 -81.56 59.30
CA LEU A 842 -5.20 -82.12 60.36
C LEU A 842 -5.64 -81.68 61.76
N GLN A 843 -6.01 -80.41 61.97
CA GLN A 843 -6.58 -79.96 63.24
C GLN A 843 -7.90 -80.64 63.55
N THR A 844 -8.77 -80.80 62.56
CA THR A 844 -10.03 -81.55 62.71
C THR A 844 -9.77 -83.01 63.06
N THR A 845 -8.80 -83.65 62.39
CA THR A 845 -8.39 -85.04 62.65
C THR A 845 -7.78 -85.18 64.05
N SER A 846 -6.94 -84.22 64.47
CA SER A 846 -6.35 -84.17 65.80
C SER A 846 -7.43 -84.01 66.88
N GLN A 847 -8.41 -83.13 66.68
CA GLN A 847 -9.56 -82.99 67.58
C GLN A 847 -10.44 -84.24 67.62
N PHE A 848 -10.61 -84.93 66.49
CA PHE A 848 -11.32 -86.20 66.43
C PHE A 848 -10.57 -87.30 67.20
N LEU A 849 -9.27 -87.46 66.94
CA LEU A 849 -8.40 -88.41 67.65
C LEU A 849 -8.35 -88.11 69.15
N SER A 850 -8.26 -86.83 69.53
CA SER A 850 -8.28 -86.41 70.94
C SER A 850 -9.62 -86.76 71.61
N ARG A 851 -10.75 -86.56 70.91
CA ARG A 851 -12.07 -86.96 71.39
C ARG A 851 -12.20 -88.49 71.50
N GLN A 852 -11.70 -89.23 70.53
CA GLN A 852 -11.72 -90.69 70.53
C GLN A 852 -10.82 -91.27 71.63
N LEU A 853 -9.64 -90.68 71.85
CA LEU A 853 -8.74 -91.04 72.94
C LEU A 853 -9.35 -90.70 74.31
N ALA A 854 -10.01 -89.54 74.44
CA ALA A 854 -10.76 -89.19 75.64
C ALA A 854 -11.93 -90.16 75.90
N GLN A 855 -12.65 -90.59 74.86
CA GLN A 855 -13.68 -91.62 74.97
C GLN A 855 -13.11 -93.01 75.32
N ILE A 856 -11.96 -93.39 74.76
CA ILE A 856 -11.26 -94.63 75.13
C ILE A 856 -10.84 -94.57 76.60
N ASN A 857 -10.28 -93.44 77.07
CA ASN A 857 -9.94 -93.25 78.49
C ASN A 857 -11.18 -93.26 79.39
N ALA A 858 -12.29 -92.65 78.95
CA ALA A 858 -13.57 -92.70 79.67
C ALA A 858 -14.15 -94.13 79.72
N ASN A 859 -14.03 -94.90 78.64
CA ASN A 859 -14.48 -96.29 78.59
C ASN A 859 -13.57 -97.22 79.40
N ALA A 860 -12.25 -97.00 79.38
CA ALA A 860 -11.28 -97.73 80.21
C ALA A 860 -11.53 -97.48 81.71
N SER A 861 -11.87 -96.24 82.10
CA SER A 861 -12.25 -95.93 83.49
C SER A 861 -13.62 -96.50 83.90
N ASN A 862 -14.54 -96.73 82.95
CA ASN A 862 -15.80 -97.44 83.19
C ASN A 862 -15.62 -98.97 83.31
N PHE A 863 -14.63 -99.56 82.64
CA PHE A 863 -14.28 -100.98 82.81
C PHE A 863 -13.64 -101.28 84.17
N GLY A 864 -12.93 -100.31 84.77
CA GLY A 864 -12.38 -100.44 86.13
C GLY A 864 -13.41 -100.31 87.27
N LYS A 865 -14.70 -100.08 86.96
CA LYS A 865 -15.79 -99.91 87.94
C LYS A 865 -16.87 -100.99 87.89
N ARG A 866 -16.67 -102.09 87.15
CA ARG A 866 -17.59 -103.24 87.14
C ARG A 866 -17.03 -104.42 87.90
#